data_AF-A0A661YSD9-F1
#
_entry.id   AF-A0A661YSD9-F1
#
_cell.length_a   1.000
_cell.length_b   1.000
_cell.length_c   1.000
_cell.angle_alpha   90.00
_cell.angle_beta   90.00
_cell.angle_gamma   90.00
#
_symmetry.space_group_name_H-M   'P 1'
#
loop_
_entity.id
_entity.type
_entity.pdbx_description
1 polymer ?
#
loop_
_entity_poly.entity_id
_entity_poly.type
_entity_poly.pdbx_seq_one_letter_code
_entity_poly.pdbx_strand_id
1 'polypeptide(L)'
;MRKFIFLVIVLLVFTISSNAQSKFDKKNTKAAQASQVYHKASNCSPYTAMLLSDFKFKRSSEQIIEHFNLQKIDDEILVSVFVKVNDKFDISEIEALNIRLNTQAGDLYTVNIPVEYIEKLLNIQGVEYVDIAKKAFPKLNDVRAKTWVDWVHSGTSLSQAYTGDGVVVGIIDGGFDYTHPTFYDASYSQYRISHVWEQRASGTPPTGYSYGNELVGQTAILNEANDGIDEGSHGTHVASTAAGSGSALSTTYRGMAYESEIVLVSGNYSNLGVAEGISYIFDYATSVGKPAVINMSLGTHVGPHDGTSALDEYFDSVSGDGKILVGAAGNEGADKLHLDYDFGSNETIFSFIEFPYLSNKTNGSTYIDIWGEADSDFTIAINLYDTESHEYEDYTEYISTSEDRVVSYSLDDSDSDGDDVCTVSISVEHANSNNNKPHIYLEFNNEDQDESGDIYDYVMLEVVATNTHIDAWCSGAGEAVFTKVGYTDSRIIDGNTNITVGEIGGTANSIITAGAYTSKNTYTDYQGNNHNIPFYNAVGEVAPFSSLGPTVDGRTKPDISAPGNVISAAVNSFDASYTDTGVDVVANVNDETNDWWFANMQGTSMSSPVVTGIVALWLEADPTLDYVKVKQLMQVTSYTDSFTGTVPNNTWGYGKIDAHETMKAIESITRVENLNNDNIIQIYPNPSNGHFVLNMEDNMFSHLQIIDVLGKVIYSEELGVEGSQKNFNLAYLKNGIYTLRLMNTKYSVQTKLLISK
;
A
#
# COMPACT_ATOMS: atom_id res chain seq x y z
N MET A 1 0.71 -34.04 -23.15
CA MET A 1 1.79 -34.23 -24.16
C MET A 1 2.40 -32.87 -24.48
N ARG A 2 3.08 -32.23 -23.52
CA ARG A 2 3.58 -30.84 -23.58
C ARG A 2 5.00 -30.78 -22.99
N LYS A 3 6.00 -31.31 -23.71
CA LYS A 3 7.43 -31.28 -23.34
C LYS A 3 8.30 -31.40 -24.60
N PHE A 4 8.47 -30.30 -25.36
CA PHE A 4 9.52 -30.22 -26.41
C PHE A 4 9.87 -28.81 -26.94
N ILE A 5 9.25 -27.73 -26.47
CA ILE A 5 9.49 -26.36 -27.01
C ILE A 5 10.43 -25.53 -26.11
N PHE A 6 10.47 -25.80 -24.80
CA PHE A 6 11.22 -25.02 -23.80
C PHE A 6 12.73 -25.35 -23.70
N LEU A 7 13.40 -25.63 -24.83
CA LEU A 7 14.81 -26.06 -24.82
C LEU A 7 15.62 -25.63 -26.07
N VAL A 8 15.42 -24.40 -26.55
CA VAL A 8 16.18 -23.83 -27.68
C VAL A 8 16.84 -22.49 -27.34
N ILE A 9 16.18 -21.60 -26.58
CA ILE A 9 16.62 -20.22 -26.32
C ILE A 9 17.62 -20.14 -25.12
N VAL A 10 18.43 -21.18 -24.89
CA VAL A 10 19.46 -21.16 -23.82
C VAL A 10 20.74 -21.90 -24.26
N LEU A 11 21.41 -21.43 -25.34
CA LEU A 11 22.89 -21.52 -25.47
C LEU A 11 23.49 -20.73 -26.67
N LEU A 12 23.24 -19.42 -26.77
CA LEU A 12 23.93 -18.54 -27.73
C LEU A 12 24.68 -17.40 -27.03
N VAL A 13 25.90 -17.70 -26.56
CA VAL A 13 26.86 -16.67 -26.14
C VAL A 13 27.49 -16.06 -27.38
N PHE A 14 26.82 -15.08 -27.99
CA PHE A 14 27.40 -14.28 -29.07
C PHE A 14 28.49 -13.36 -28.51
N THR A 15 29.73 -13.54 -28.98
CA THR A 15 30.78 -12.55 -28.77
C THR A 15 30.55 -11.38 -29.74
N ILE A 16 29.79 -10.37 -29.28
CA ILE A 16 29.56 -9.11 -30.01
C ILE A 16 30.92 -8.56 -30.47
N SER A 17 31.03 -8.22 -31.76
CA SER A 17 32.31 -7.77 -32.32
C SER A 17 32.63 -6.33 -31.93
N SER A 18 33.92 -5.98 -31.81
CA SER A 18 34.35 -4.63 -31.44
C SER A 18 34.00 -3.53 -32.47
N ASN A 19 33.46 -3.89 -33.63
CA ASN A 19 32.91 -2.93 -34.59
C ASN A 19 31.45 -2.56 -34.29
N ALA A 20 30.65 -3.50 -33.75
CA ALA A 20 29.26 -3.26 -33.35
C ALA A 20 29.17 -2.24 -32.21
N GLN A 21 30.08 -2.36 -31.23
CA GLN A 21 30.25 -1.44 -30.10
C GLN A 21 30.55 0.03 -30.48
N SER A 22 30.68 0.37 -31.77
CA SER A 22 31.13 1.69 -32.26
C SER A 22 30.07 2.50 -33.01
N LYS A 23 28.77 2.21 -32.80
CA LYS A 23 27.67 2.82 -33.58
C LYS A 23 26.71 3.73 -32.81
N PHE A 24 26.55 3.59 -31.49
CA PHE A 24 25.67 4.47 -30.70
C PHE A 24 25.96 5.97 -30.94
N ASP A 25 27.23 6.34 -31.08
CA ASP A 25 27.68 7.73 -31.34
C ASP A 25 27.33 8.28 -32.75
N LYS A 26 26.54 7.55 -33.56
CA LYS A 26 26.23 7.90 -34.97
C LYS A 26 24.79 8.34 -35.22
N LYS A 27 23.96 8.43 -34.19
CA LYS A 27 22.61 9.01 -34.25
C LYS A 27 22.69 10.44 -34.79
N ASN A 28 22.08 10.69 -35.95
CA ASN A 28 21.91 12.04 -36.48
C ASN A 28 20.73 12.71 -35.76
N THR A 29 20.74 14.02 -35.56
CA THR A 29 19.56 14.72 -35.03
C THR A 29 18.44 14.74 -36.08
N LYS A 30 17.40 13.93 -35.89
CA LYS A 30 16.15 13.99 -36.68
C LYS A 30 15.55 15.39 -36.49
N ALA A 31 15.27 16.08 -37.59
CA ALA A 31 14.63 17.39 -37.54
C ALA A 31 13.14 17.18 -37.23
N ALA A 32 12.73 17.53 -36.02
CA ALA A 32 11.44 17.12 -35.48
C ALA A 32 10.24 17.62 -36.32
N GLN A 33 9.35 16.68 -36.61
CA GLN A 33 7.92 16.91 -36.72
C GLN A 33 7.24 15.93 -35.78
N ALA A 34 7.12 16.31 -34.50
CA ALA A 34 6.13 15.69 -33.62
C ALA A 34 4.77 15.78 -34.30
N SER A 35 4.04 14.67 -34.38
CA SER A 35 2.76 14.62 -35.10
C SER A 35 1.73 15.53 -34.43
N GLN A 36 1.79 15.60 -33.10
CA GLN A 36 0.89 16.33 -32.22
C GLN A 36 1.68 16.81 -30.98
N VAL A 37 1.40 18.04 -30.52
CA VAL A 37 2.05 18.68 -29.35
C VAL A 37 1.00 19.39 -28.53
N TYR A 38 1.03 19.19 -27.21
CA TYR A 38 0.19 19.92 -26.25
C TYR A 38 1.09 20.57 -25.17
N HIS A 39 0.96 21.88 -24.99
CA HIS A 39 1.62 22.57 -23.89
C HIS A 39 0.81 22.40 -22.60
N LYS A 40 1.41 21.73 -21.62
CA LYS A 40 0.87 21.42 -20.30
C LYS A 40 0.78 22.69 -19.44
N ALA A 41 -0.11 22.71 -18.45
CA ALA A 41 -0.11 23.72 -17.39
C ALA A 41 0.80 23.27 -16.23
N SER A 42 1.64 24.16 -15.71
CA SER A 42 2.70 23.85 -14.72
C SER A 42 2.19 23.50 -13.30
N ASN A 43 0.91 23.16 -13.15
CA ASN A 43 0.25 22.83 -11.88
C ASN A 43 -0.62 21.56 -11.97
N CYS A 44 -0.25 20.62 -12.86
CA CYS A 44 -0.81 19.27 -12.87
C CYS A 44 0.28 18.21 -13.11
N SER A 45 -0.01 16.94 -12.81
CA SER A 45 0.93 15.84 -13.09
C SER A 45 1.08 15.51 -14.59
N PRO A 46 2.18 14.87 -15.02
CA PRO A 46 2.31 14.29 -16.36
C PRO A 46 1.18 13.35 -16.75
N TYR A 47 0.74 12.50 -15.82
CA TYR A 47 -0.36 11.56 -16.05
C TYR A 47 -1.70 12.31 -16.29
N THR A 48 -1.95 13.39 -15.52
CA THR A 48 -3.08 14.31 -15.76
C THR A 48 -2.99 15.00 -17.12
N ALA A 49 -1.78 15.41 -17.53
CA ALA A 49 -1.55 16.07 -18.80
C ALA A 49 -1.75 15.13 -20.00
N MET A 50 -1.51 13.82 -19.85
CA MET A 50 -1.83 12.81 -20.87
C MET A 50 -3.33 12.62 -21.05
N LEU A 51 -4.12 12.51 -19.98
CA LEU A 51 -5.58 12.44 -20.09
C LEU A 51 -6.14 13.66 -20.85
N LEU A 52 -5.62 14.86 -20.55
CA LEU A 52 -5.95 16.10 -21.27
C LEU A 52 -5.51 16.08 -22.75
N SER A 53 -4.35 15.48 -23.04
CA SER A 53 -3.82 15.28 -24.39
C SER A 53 -4.74 14.37 -25.21
N ASP A 54 -5.02 13.16 -24.72
CA ASP A 54 -5.81 12.13 -25.39
C ASP A 54 -7.25 12.58 -25.67
N PHE A 55 -7.86 13.28 -24.73
CA PHE A 55 -9.20 13.83 -24.89
C PHE A 55 -9.26 14.94 -25.95
N LYS A 56 -8.19 15.76 -26.07
CA LYS A 56 -8.07 16.79 -27.12
C LYS A 56 -7.77 16.21 -28.49
N PHE A 57 -6.95 15.16 -28.55
CA PHE A 57 -6.57 14.47 -29.78
C PHE A 57 -7.57 13.39 -30.23
N LYS A 58 -8.55 13.06 -29.37
CA LYS A 58 -9.70 12.19 -29.65
C LYS A 58 -9.30 10.74 -29.93
N ARG A 59 -8.46 10.17 -29.05
CA ARG A 59 -8.41 8.70 -28.90
C ARG A 59 -9.81 8.18 -28.52
N SER A 60 -10.08 6.88 -28.70
CA SER A 60 -11.45 6.37 -28.49
C SER A 60 -11.86 6.47 -27.01
N SER A 61 -13.13 6.80 -26.76
CA SER A 61 -13.69 6.97 -25.41
C SER A 61 -13.45 5.74 -24.54
N GLU A 62 -13.62 4.56 -25.11
CA GLU A 62 -13.50 3.26 -24.47
C GLU A 62 -12.04 2.98 -24.05
N GLN A 63 -11.05 3.25 -24.90
CA GLN A 63 -9.62 3.09 -24.57
C GLN A 63 -9.18 4.08 -23.48
N ILE A 64 -9.60 5.36 -23.55
CA ILE A 64 -9.27 6.37 -22.53
C ILE A 64 -9.86 5.96 -21.17
N ILE A 65 -11.10 5.43 -21.16
CA ILE A 65 -11.75 4.95 -19.93
C ILE A 65 -10.97 3.79 -19.29
N GLU A 66 -10.52 2.81 -20.08
CA GLU A 66 -9.79 1.64 -19.58
C GLU A 66 -8.36 1.94 -19.11
N HIS A 67 -7.65 2.83 -19.85
CA HIS A 67 -6.30 3.28 -19.50
C HIS A 67 -6.31 4.08 -18.19
N PHE A 68 -7.08 5.18 -18.13
CA PHE A 68 -7.09 6.11 -17.01
C PHE A 68 -8.09 5.73 -15.90
N ASN A 69 -8.70 4.54 -15.99
CA ASN A 69 -9.63 3.99 -15.01
C ASN A 69 -10.81 4.95 -14.67
N LEU A 70 -11.38 5.55 -15.71
CA LEU A 70 -12.40 6.60 -15.61
C LEU A 70 -13.80 6.02 -15.37
N GLN A 71 -14.71 6.86 -14.87
CA GLN A 71 -16.12 6.49 -14.71
C GLN A 71 -16.98 7.14 -15.79
N LYS A 72 -17.96 6.41 -16.33
CA LYS A 72 -18.97 6.95 -17.26
C LYS A 72 -20.34 6.93 -16.59
N ILE A 73 -20.95 8.10 -16.39
CA ILE A 73 -22.25 8.26 -15.73
C ILE A 73 -23.12 9.19 -16.58
N ASP A 74 -24.35 8.79 -16.91
CA ASP A 74 -25.33 9.58 -17.70
C ASP A 74 -24.75 10.22 -18.99
N ASP A 75 -23.91 9.47 -19.69
CA ASP A 75 -23.12 9.85 -20.87
C ASP A 75 -21.99 10.88 -20.67
N GLU A 76 -21.78 11.43 -19.46
CA GLU A 76 -20.58 12.18 -19.09
C GLU A 76 -19.44 11.22 -18.69
N ILE A 77 -18.18 11.61 -19.00
CA ILE A 77 -16.97 10.89 -18.56
C ILE A 77 -16.36 11.68 -17.41
N LEU A 78 -16.36 11.07 -16.22
CA LEU A 78 -15.87 11.63 -14.99
C LEU A 78 -14.47 11.08 -14.66
N VAL A 79 -13.60 11.97 -14.22
CA VAL A 79 -12.28 11.64 -13.65
C VAL A 79 -12.25 11.95 -12.16
N SER A 80 -11.60 11.06 -11.42
CA SER A 80 -11.26 11.17 -10.01
C SER A 80 -9.92 11.89 -9.86
N VAL A 81 -9.88 13.05 -9.18
CA VAL A 81 -8.63 13.84 -9.00
C VAL A 81 -8.38 14.29 -7.55
N PHE A 82 -7.11 14.31 -7.19
CA PHE A 82 -6.56 15.01 -6.02
C PHE A 82 -6.32 16.49 -6.39
N VAL A 83 -6.57 17.39 -5.44
CA VAL A 83 -6.38 18.84 -5.60
C VAL A 83 -5.68 19.40 -4.36
N LYS A 84 -4.44 19.87 -4.51
CA LYS A 84 -3.65 20.51 -3.44
C LYS A 84 -3.84 22.02 -3.49
N VAL A 85 -4.09 22.66 -2.35
CA VAL A 85 -4.46 24.08 -2.30
C VAL A 85 -3.79 24.85 -1.16
N ASN A 86 -3.68 26.17 -1.30
CA ASN A 86 -3.09 27.04 -0.27
C ASN A 86 -4.11 27.95 0.46
N ASP A 87 -3.58 28.79 1.34
CA ASP A 87 -4.29 29.76 2.20
C ASP A 87 -5.16 30.81 1.47
N LYS A 88 -5.16 30.82 0.13
CA LYS A 88 -5.94 31.74 -0.72
C LYS A 88 -7.10 31.05 -1.45
N PHE A 89 -7.24 29.73 -1.32
CA PHE A 89 -8.29 28.96 -1.97
C PHE A 89 -9.66 29.18 -1.31
N ASP A 90 -10.64 29.56 -2.12
CA ASP A 90 -12.05 29.63 -1.71
C ASP A 90 -12.80 28.41 -2.24
N ILE A 91 -13.22 27.55 -1.32
CA ILE A 91 -13.97 26.32 -1.56
C ILE A 91 -15.23 26.55 -2.43
N SER A 92 -15.82 27.74 -2.37
CA SER A 92 -17.01 28.09 -3.15
C SER A 92 -16.74 28.29 -4.64
N GLU A 93 -15.48 28.43 -5.08
CA GLU A 93 -15.12 28.42 -6.51
C GLU A 93 -15.29 27.03 -7.14
N ILE A 94 -15.07 25.94 -6.38
CA ILE A 94 -15.39 24.57 -6.83
C ILE A 94 -16.90 24.32 -6.77
N GLU A 95 -17.58 24.72 -5.69
CA GLU A 95 -19.05 24.61 -5.60
C GLU A 95 -19.76 25.35 -6.76
N ALA A 96 -19.22 26.50 -7.19
CA ALA A 96 -19.74 27.30 -8.31
C ALA A 96 -19.60 26.62 -9.69
N LEU A 97 -18.72 25.62 -9.83
CA LEU A 97 -18.65 24.75 -11.01
C LEU A 97 -19.69 23.61 -10.97
N ASN A 98 -20.53 23.54 -9.92
CA ASN A 98 -21.44 22.43 -9.62
C ASN A 98 -20.68 21.09 -9.43
N ILE A 99 -19.41 21.17 -9.01
CA ILE A 99 -18.57 20.04 -8.63
C ILE A 99 -18.79 19.77 -7.14
N ARG A 100 -18.81 18.48 -6.77
CA ARG A 100 -18.90 18.05 -5.37
C ARG A 100 -17.54 17.61 -4.86
N LEU A 101 -17.20 18.06 -3.65
CA LEU A 101 -16.07 17.59 -2.87
C LEU A 101 -16.44 16.27 -2.20
N ASN A 102 -15.58 15.26 -2.32
CA ASN A 102 -15.78 13.94 -1.73
C ASN A 102 -15.14 13.90 -0.33
N THR A 103 -13.81 14.08 -0.24
CA THR A 103 -13.06 14.18 1.03
C THR A 103 -12.13 15.39 1.05
N GLN A 104 -11.66 15.72 2.26
CA GLN A 104 -10.57 16.66 2.52
C GLN A 104 -9.65 16.05 3.58
N ALA A 105 -8.35 16.06 3.31
CA ALA A 105 -7.31 15.69 4.25
C ALA A 105 -6.25 16.80 4.29
N GLY A 106 -6.34 17.67 5.31
CA GLY A 106 -5.50 18.87 5.41
C GLY A 106 -5.76 19.88 4.30
N ASP A 107 -4.73 20.15 3.50
CA ASP A 107 -4.69 21.01 2.31
C ASP A 107 -4.93 20.25 0.99
N LEU A 108 -5.14 18.93 1.07
CA LEU A 108 -5.45 18.08 -0.08
C LEU A 108 -6.95 17.72 -0.09
N TYR A 109 -7.59 17.88 -1.25
CA TYR A 109 -9.01 17.58 -1.48
C TYR A 109 -9.18 16.52 -2.56
N THR A 110 -10.27 15.76 -2.51
CA THR A 110 -10.66 14.83 -3.57
C THR A 110 -11.99 15.24 -4.23
N VAL A 111 -12.03 15.19 -5.57
CA VAL A 111 -13.23 15.51 -6.37
C VAL A 111 -13.40 14.55 -7.55
N ASN A 112 -14.65 14.30 -7.93
CA ASN A 112 -14.99 13.73 -9.23
C ASN A 112 -15.50 14.85 -10.14
N ILE A 113 -14.93 14.97 -11.35
CA ILE A 113 -15.22 16.06 -12.30
C ILE A 113 -15.34 15.53 -13.73
N PRO A 114 -16.16 16.15 -14.61
CA PRO A 114 -16.07 15.92 -16.04
C PRO A 114 -14.65 16.26 -16.55
N VAL A 115 -14.10 15.43 -17.45
CA VAL A 115 -12.72 15.59 -17.95
C VAL A 115 -12.49 16.99 -18.55
N GLU A 116 -13.49 17.56 -19.22
CA GLU A 116 -13.42 18.93 -19.77
C GLU A 116 -13.34 20.07 -18.72
N TYR A 117 -13.48 19.77 -17.42
CA TYR A 117 -13.44 20.79 -16.35
C TYR A 117 -12.07 20.82 -15.62
N ILE A 118 -11.16 19.87 -15.87
CA ILE A 118 -9.79 19.88 -15.31
C ILE A 118 -9.09 21.22 -15.62
N GLU A 119 -9.16 21.72 -16.86
CA GLU A 119 -8.53 23.00 -17.25
C GLU A 119 -9.15 24.23 -16.55
N LYS A 120 -10.39 24.13 -16.05
CA LYS A 120 -11.00 25.19 -15.23
C LYS A 120 -10.48 25.15 -13.80
N LEU A 121 -10.42 23.94 -13.22
CA LEU A 121 -9.91 23.67 -11.88
C LEU A 121 -8.46 24.17 -11.73
N LEU A 122 -7.61 23.93 -12.74
CA LEU A 122 -6.23 24.42 -12.82
C LEU A 122 -6.08 25.96 -12.84
N ASN A 123 -7.17 26.70 -13.05
CA ASN A 123 -7.18 28.16 -13.08
C ASN A 123 -7.89 28.79 -11.86
N ILE A 124 -8.35 27.99 -10.88
CA ILE A 124 -8.94 28.49 -9.63
C ILE A 124 -7.85 29.11 -8.75
N GLN A 125 -8.15 30.25 -8.11
CA GLN A 125 -7.15 30.92 -7.27
C GLN A 125 -6.86 30.06 -6.03
N GLY A 126 -5.57 29.73 -5.84
CA GLY A 126 -5.10 28.97 -4.67
C GLY A 126 -4.98 27.46 -4.89
N VAL A 127 -5.37 26.92 -6.05
CA VAL A 127 -4.99 25.56 -6.45
C VAL A 127 -3.50 25.55 -6.82
N GLU A 128 -2.72 24.70 -6.16
CA GLU A 128 -1.27 24.56 -6.36
C GLU A 128 -0.92 23.37 -7.24
N TYR A 129 -1.68 22.26 -7.16
CA TYR A 129 -1.43 21.05 -7.95
C TYR A 129 -2.70 20.19 -8.13
N VAL A 130 -2.78 19.46 -9.24
CA VAL A 130 -3.84 18.48 -9.53
C VAL A 130 -3.24 17.18 -10.08
N ASP A 131 -3.65 16.04 -9.52
CA ASP A 131 -3.23 14.71 -9.98
C ASP A 131 -4.45 13.78 -10.17
N ILE A 132 -4.51 13.05 -11.28
CA ILE A 132 -5.58 12.08 -11.58
C ILE A 132 -5.27 10.73 -10.93
N ALA A 133 -6.31 9.93 -10.68
CA ALA A 133 -6.15 8.63 -10.03
C ALA A 133 -5.42 7.58 -10.91
N LYS A 134 -4.42 6.89 -10.33
CA LYS A 134 -3.58 5.85 -10.98
C LYS A 134 -4.11 4.43 -10.69
N LYS A 135 -3.71 3.42 -11.47
CA LYS A 135 -4.21 2.01 -11.42
C LYS A 135 -3.29 1.09 -10.58
N ALA A 136 -3.84 0.04 -9.96
CA ALA A 136 -3.13 -0.84 -8.99
C ALA A 136 -3.50 -2.35 -9.06
N PHE A 137 -2.70 -3.26 -8.44
CA PHE A 137 -2.78 -4.72 -8.69
C PHE A 137 -2.65 -5.70 -7.46
N PRO A 138 -3.27 -6.92 -7.51
CA PRO A 138 -3.37 -7.92 -6.41
C PRO A 138 -2.35 -9.10 -6.40
N LYS A 139 -1.91 -9.61 -5.22
CA LYS A 139 -0.85 -10.66 -5.01
C LYS A 139 -0.94 -11.29 -3.57
N LEU A 140 -0.35 -12.45 -3.20
CA LEU A 140 -0.71 -13.24 -1.97
C LEU A 140 0.39 -13.49 -0.84
N ASN A 141 0.85 -14.60 -0.17
CA ASN A 141 0.21 -15.73 0.60
C ASN A 141 0.85 -16.34 1.98
N ASP A 142 1.01 -17.67 2.29
CA ASP A 142 0.78 -18.51 3.58
C ASP A 142 1.16 -18.04 5.01
N VAL A 143 0.49 -18.45 6.15
CA VAL A 143 0.69 -17.93 7.56
C VAL A 143 0.83 -18.89 8.79
N ARG A 144 -0.27 -19.23 9.51
CA ARG A 144 -0.48 -18.85 10.95
C ARG A 144 0.58 -19.27 11.96
N ALA A 145 1.09 -20.50 11.85
CA ALA A 145 2.10 -21.04 12.77
C ALA A 145 3.46 -20.31 12.69
N LYS A 146 3.64 -19.40 11.72
CA LYS A 146 4.87 -18.65 11.45
C LYS A 146 4.90 -17.24 12.06
N THR A 147 3.80 -16.78 12.65
CA THR A 147 3.69 -15.44 13.28
C THR A 147 3.32 -15.50 14.77
N TRP A 148 3.30 -16.71 15.34
CA TRP A 148 2.95 -17.00 16.74
C TRP A 148 1.54 -16.52 17.18
N VAL A 149 0.67 -16.17 16.23
CA VAL A 149 -0.67 -15.63 16.51
C VAL A 149 -1.57 -16.56 17.33
N ASP A 150 -1.38 -17.88 17.21
CA ASP A 150 -2.12 -18.89 18.00
C ASP A 150 -1.85 -18.77 19.52
N TRP A 151 -0.72 -18.19 19.93
CA TRP A 151 -0.43 -17.90 21.34
C TRP A 151 -1.17 -16.64 21.84
N VAL A 152 -1.46 -15.70 20.93
CA VAL A 152 -2.31 -14.53 21.20
C VAL A 152 -3.79 -14.95 21.29
N HIS A 153 -4.27 -15.75 20.34
CA HIS A 153 -5.63 -16.34 20.33
C HIS A 153 -5.95 -17.21 21.55
N SER A 154 -4.93 -17.77 22.21
CA SER A 154 -5.09 -18.62 23.40
C SER A 154 -4.78 -17.91 24.72
N GLY A 155 -4.37 -16.63 24.68
CA GLY A 155 -3.92 -15.88 25.86
C GLY A 155 -2.68 -16.49 26.54
N THR A 156 -1.87 -17.27 25.80
CA THR A 156 -0.75 -18.02 26.35
C THR A 156 0.29 -17.04 26.89
N SER A 157 0.50 -17.00 28.21
CA SER A 157 1.38 -16.03 28.90
C SER A 157 0.97 -14.55 28.71
N LEU A 158 -0.29 -14.28 28.39
CA LEU A 158 -0.91 -12.96 28.34
C LEU A 158 -1.88 -12.76 29.51
N SER A 159 -2.47 -11.57 29.64
CA SER A 159 -3.54 -11.26 30.60
C SER A 159 -4.89 -11.85 30.18
N GLN A 160 -5.16 -11.89 28.87
CA GLN A 160 -6.33 -12.50 28.24
C GLN A 160 -5.96 -13.06 26.86
N ALA A 161 -6.89 -13.78 26.22
CA ALA A 161 -6.82 -14.02 24.79
C ALA A 161 -7.24 -12.75 24.05
N TYR A 162 -6.65 -12.51 22.88
CA TYR A 162 -7.03 -11.43 21.97
C TYR A 162 -7.41 -12.04 20.62
N THR A 163 -8.47 -11.51 20.01
CA THR A 163 -9.21 -12.09 18.87
C THR A 163 -9.59 -11.06 17.80
N GLY A 164 -9.38 -9.78 18.08
CA GLY A 164 -9.76 -8.64 17.25
C GLY A 164 -11.10 -8.01 17.64
N ASP A 165 -11.75 -8.46 18.74
CA ASP A 165 -13.00 -7.85 19.21
C ASP A 165 -12.82 -6.35 19.49
N GLY A 166 -13.90 -5.58 19.30
CA GLY A 166 -13.87 -4.13 19.44
C GLY A 166 -13.12 -3.37 18.34
N VAL A 167 -12.40 -4.04 17.43
CA VAL A 167 -11.62 -3.41 16.34
C VAL A 167 -12.35 -3.56 14.99
N VAL A 168 -12.20 -2.55 14.12
CA VAL A 168 -12.60 -2.60 12.71
C VAL A 168 -11.41 -3.00 11.85
N VAL A 169 -11.57 -4.06 11.06
CA VAL A 169 -10.64 -4.43 9.98
C VAL A 169 -11.23 -3.96 8.65
N GLY A 170 -10.56 -2.97 8.05
CA GLY A 170 -10.89 -2.43 6.74
C GLY A 170 -10.16 -3.16 5.62
N ILE A 171 -10.84 -3.51 4.54
CA ILE A 171 -10.23 -4.11 3.35
C ILE A 171 -10.62 -3.31 2.12
N ILE A 172 -9.64 -2.78 1.38
CA ILE A 172 -9.83 -2.10 0.09
C ILE A 172 -9.25 -3.01 -0.99
N ASP A 173 -10.12 -3.68 -1.74
CA ASP A 173 -9.76 -4.74 -2.69
C ASP A 173 -10.96 -5.05 -3.63
N GLY A 174 -11.05 -6.24 -4.21
CA GLY A 174 -12.13 -6.66 -5.11
C GLY A 174 -12.18 -8.16 -5.38
N GLY A 175 -13.34 -8.68 -5.80
CA GLY A 175 -13.61 -10.11 -5.86
C GLY A 175 -14.05 -10.63 -4.50
N PHE A 176 -15.11 -10.03 -3.95
CA PHE A 176 -15.67 -10.29 -2.63
C PHE A 176 -16.93 -11.17 -2.70
N ASP A 177 -16.85 -12.37 -2.14
CA ASP A 177 -18.02 -13.20 -1.80
C ASP A 177 -18.54 -12.83 -0.41
N TYR A 178 -19.60 -12.02 -0.37
CA TYR A 178 -20.21 -11.61 0.88
C TYR A 178 -20.91 -12.77 1.62
N THR A 179 -21.27 -13.85 0.91
CA THR A 179 -21.98 -15.00 1.50
C THR A 179 -21.07 -15.94 2.28
N HIS A 180 -19.76 -15.94 1.99
CA HIS A 180 -18.85 -16.97 2.47
C HIS A 180 -18.89 -17.13 4.02
N PRO A 181 -19.11 -18.35 4.55
CA PRO A 181 -19.21 -18.62 5.98
C PRO A 181 -18.05 -18.19 6.89
N THR A 182 -16.92 -17.74 6.34
CA THR A 182 -15.78 -17.19 7.11
C THR A 182 -16.09 -15.78 7.66
N PHE A 183 -17.05 -15.06 7.06
CA PHE A 183 -17.47 -13.72 7.47
C PHE A 183 -18.55 -13.70 8.57
N TYR A 184 -18.90 -14.87 9.10
CA TYR A 184 -19.65 -15.02 10.34
C TYR A 184 -18.70 -15.18 11.54
N ASP A 185 -19.23 -15.10 12.75
CA ASP A 185 -18.55 -15.54 13.98
C ASP A 185 -18.24 -17.06 13.96
N ALA A 186 -17.43 -17.53 14.93
CA ALA A 186 -17.02 -18.93 15.02
C ALA A 186 -18.15 -19.90 15.39
N SER A 187 -19.35 -19.41 15.74
CA SER A 187 -20.56 -20.19 16.04
C SER A 187 -21.61 -20.13 14.92
N TYR A 188 -21.30 -19.45 13.80
CA TYR A 188 -22.22 -19.19 12.69
C TYR A 188 -23.52 -18.47 13.10
N SER A 189 -23.44 -17.59 14.11
CA SER A 189 -24.60 -16.93 14.74
C SER A 189 -24.74 -15.45 14.43
N GLN A 190 -23.63 -14.72 14.23
CA GLN A 190 -23.58 -13.30 13.89
C GLN A 190 -22.75 -13.11 12.62
N TYR A 191 -23.21 -12.25 11.74
CA TYR A 191 -22.47 -11.82 10.54
C TYR A 191 -21.61 -10.61 10.87
N ARG A 192 -20.37 -10.56 10.37
CA ARG A 192 -19.35 -9.58 10.81
C ARG A 192 -18.98 -8.52 9.77
N ILE A 193 -19.42 -8.65 8.51
CA ILE A 193 -19.35 -7.53 7.56
C ILE A 193 -20.52 -6.59 7.87
N SER A 194 -20.22 -5.39 8.36
CA SER A 194 -21.24 -4.41 8.75
C SER A 194 -21.56 -3.42 7.63
N HIS A 195 -20.56 -3.07 6.82
CA HIS A 195 -20.63 -2.08 5.76
C HIS A 195 -19.81 -2.53 4.55
N VAL A 196 -20.34 -2.28 3.34
CA VAL A 196 -19.61 -2.41 2.07
C VAL A 196 -19.85 -1.17 1.22
N TRP A 197 -18.80 -0.62 0.60
CA TRP A 197 -18.92 0.37 -0.48
C TRP A 197 -18.39 -0.22 -1.80
N GLU A 198 -19.27 -0.30 -2.79
CA GLU A 198 -18.96 -0.80 -4.12
C GLU A 198 -18.70 0.39 -5.05
N GLN A 199 -17.43 0.75 -5.22
CA GLN A 199 -17.01 1.97 -5.92
C GLN A 199 -17.25 1.94 -7.44
N ARG A 200 -17.46 0.76 -8.02
CA ARG A 200 -17.79 0.56 -9.45
C ARG A 200 -19.29 0.38 -9.71
N ALA A 201 -20.09 0.09 -8.68
CA ALA A 201 -21.51 -0.19 -8.84
C ALA A 201 -22.33 1.09 -9.05
N SER A 202 -23.46 0.98 -9.75
CA SER A 202 -24.47 2.06 -9.80
C SER A 202 -25.52 1.82 -8.72
N GLY A 203 -25.65 2.77 -7.78
CA GLY A 203 -26.53 2.59 -6.62
C GLY A 203 -26.68 3.85 -5.78
N THR A 204 -26.78 3.68 -4.45
CA THR A 204 -26.83 4.81 -3.52
C THR A 204 -25.45 5.03 -2.91
N PRO A 205 -24.73 6.14 -3.21
CA PRO A 205 -23.39 6.35 -2.70
C PRO A 205 -23.38 6.64 -1.19
N PRO A 206 -22.27 6.36 -0.47
CA PRO A 206 -22.18 6.66 0.95
C PRO A 206 -22.29 8.16 1.25
N THR A 207 -22.70 8.51 2.47
CA THR A 207 -22.95 9.91 2.86
C THR A 207 -21.65 10.73 2.88
N GLY A 208 -21.39 11.41 1.75
CA GLY A 208 -20.19 12.22 1.50
C GLY A 208 -19.86 12.24 0.01
N TYR A 209 -20.06 11.11 -0.65
CA TYR A 209 -19.57 10.80 -1.99
C TYR A 209 -20.64 10.97 -3.08
N SER A 210 -20.20 11.00 -4.33
CA SER A 210 -21.05 11.14 -5.52
C SER A 210 -21.37 9.83 -6.26
N TYR A 211 -20.69 8.72 -5.92
CA TYR A 211 -20.63 7.53 -6.78
C TYR A 211 -20.50 6.21 -5.97
N GLY A 212 -20.75 5.09 -6.66
CA GLY A 212 -20.78 3.76 -6.05
C GLY A 212 -22.10 3.43 -5.35
N ASN A 213 -22.11 2.30 -4.63
CA ASN A 213 -23.25 1.78 -3.88
C ASN A 213 -22.85 1.43 -2.44
N GLU A 214 -23.61 1.88 -1.43
CA GLU A 214 -23.40 1.55 -0.02
C GLU A 214 -24.37 0.43 0.42
N LEU A 215 -23.83 -0.73 0.80
CA LEU A 215 -24.59 -1.83 1.40
C LEU A 215 -24.37 -1.84 2.92
N VAL A 216 -25.44 -1.52 3.67
CA VAL A 216 -25.39 -1.39 5.14
C VAL A 216 -26.13 -2.55 5.81
N GLY A 217 -25.38 -3.33 6.58
CA GLY A 217 -25.88 -4.44 7.41
C GLY A 217 -26.21 -5.72 6.63
N GLN A 218 -26.19 -6.84 7.36
CA GLN A 218 -26.30 -8.21 6.85
C GLN A 218 -27.37 -8.42 5.76
N THR A 219 -28.57 -7.86 5.91
CA THR A 219 -29.67 -8.08 4.95
C THR A 219 -29.46 -7.38 3.60
N ALA A 220 -28.79 -6.22 3.55
CA ALA A 220 -28.45 -5.60 2.28
C ALA A 220 -27.33 -6.39 1.59
N ILE A 221 -26.25 -6.60 2.33
CA ILE A 221 -25.01 -7.22 1.88
C ILE A 221 -25.24 -8.66 1.36
N LEU A 222 -26.00 -9.50 2.09
CA LEU A 222 -26.31 -10.87 1.67
C LEU A 222 -27.36 -10.98 0.55
N ASN A 223 -28.08 -9.91 0.20
CA ASN A 223 -28.97 -9.91 -0.95
C ASN A 223 -28.22 -9.67 -2.26
N GLU A 224 -27.13 -8.88 -2.23
CA GLU A 224 -26.25 -8.67 -3.39
C GLU A 224 -25.28 -9.86 -3.58
N ALA A 225 -24.89 -10.50 -2.48
CA ALA A 225 -24.10 -11.74 -2.39
C ALA A 225 -22.63 -11.65 -2.85
N ASN A 226 -22.30 -10.85 -3.85
CA ASN A 226 -20.93 -10.50 -4.23
C ASN A 226 -20.87 -9.10 -4.88
N ASP A 227 -19.65 -8.59 -5.11
CA ASP A 227 -19.41 -7.28 -5.72
C ASP A 227 -19.60 -7.22 -7.26
N GLY A 228 -19.91 -8.34 -7.91
CA GLY A 228 -20.29 -8.39 -9.32
C GLY A 228 -19.17 -8.14 -10.34
N ILE A 229 -17.90 -8.12 -9.91
CA ILE A 229 -16.73 -7.82 -10.74
C ILE A 229 -15.93 -9.07 -11.15
N ASP A 230 -15.43 -9.09 -12.38
CA ASP A 230 -14.71 -10.23 -12.98
C ASP A 230 -13.21 -10.23 -12.60
N GLU A 231 -12.92 -10.05 -11.30
CA GLU A 231 -11.58 -10.06 -10.70
C GLU A 231 -11.36 -11.29 -9.78
N GLY A 232 -12.28 -12.26 -9.85
CA GLY A 232 -12.18 -13.55 -9.19
C GLY A 232 -12.29 -13.46 -7.66
N SER A 233 -11.20 -13.82 -6.97
CA SER A 233 -11.23 -14.23 -5.56
C SER A 233 -10.35 -13.44 -4.60
N HIS A 234 -9.64 -12.42 -5.05
CA HIS A 234 -8.56 -11.83 -4.27
C HIS A 234 -9.04 -11.17 -2.97
N GLY A 235 -9.99 -10.23 -3.04
CA GLY A 235 -10.53 -9.53 -1.88
C GLY A 235 -11.16 -10.47 -0.84
N THR A 236 -11.86 -11.52 -1.28
CA THR A 236 -12.36 -12.59 -0.39
C THR A 236 -11.23 -13.22 0.42
N HIS A 237 -10.11 -13.50 -0.23
CA HIS A 237 -8.93 -14.11 0.38
C HIS A 237 -8.19 -13.13 1.30
N VAL A 238 -8.13 -11.84 0.94
CA VAL A 238 -7.54 -10.77 1.78
C VAL A 238 -8.33 -10.63 3.07
N ALA A 239 -9.66 -10.46 2.95
CA ALA A 239 -10.56 -10.32 4.08
C ALA A 239 -10.56 -11.56 4.97
N SER A 240 -10.52 -12.77 4.40
CA SER A 240 -10.45 -14.01 5.18
C SER A 240 -9.09 -14.22 5.85
N THR A 241 -7.99 -13.80 5.23
CA THR A 241 -6.64 -13.86 5.82
C THR A 241 -6.51 -12.88 6.99
N ALA A 242 -7.03 -11.66 6.84
CA ALA A 242 -7.02 -10.65 7.90
C ALA A 242 -7.94 -11.04 9.06
N ALA A 243 -9.24 -11.26 8.77
CA ALA A 243 -10.30 -11.32 9.79
C ALA A 243 -11.29 -12.49 9.63
N GLY A 244 -11.05 -13.46 8.74
CA GLY A 244 -11.94 -14.62 8.56
C GLY A 244 -11.99 -15.54 9.79
N SER A 245 -13.17 -16.05 10.15
CA SER A 245 -13.33 -16.96 11.30
C SER A 245 -12.90 -18.40 11.01
N GLY A 246 -12.75 -18.74 9.72
CA GLY A 246 -12.68 -20.11 9.20
C GLY A 246 -14.05 -20.78 9.10
N SER A 247 -15.12 -20.09 9.52
CA SER A 247 -16.44 -20.63 9.87
C SER A 247 -16.42 -21.64 11.04
N ALA A 248 -17.61 -21.97 11.55
CA ALA A 248 -17.80 -23.07 12.50
C ALA A 248 -17.37 -24.46 11.94
N LEU A 249 -17.15 -24.57 10.63
CA LEU A 249 -16.91 -25.83 9.92
C LEU A 249 -15.42 -26.07 9.59
N SER A 250 -14.53 -25.07 9.68
CA SER A 250 -13.06 -25.27 9.57
C SER A 250 -12.22 -24.17 10.25
N THR A 251 -11.90 -24.35 11.54
CA THR A 251 -11.00 -23.43 12.28
C THR A 251 -9.54 -23.45 11.79
N THR A 252 -9.20 -24.35 10.86
CA THR A 252 -7.89 -24.48 10.20
C THR A 252 -7.51 -23.22 9.43
N TYR A 253 -8.45 -22.66 8.66
CA TYR A 253 -8.23 -21.55 7.71
C TYR A 253 -8.79 -20.21 8.21
N ARG A 254 -8.92 -20.10 9.54
CA ARG A 254 -9.17 -18.85 10.25
C ARG A 254 -8.00 -17.87 10.05
N GLY A 255 -8.32 -16.59 9.87
CA GLY A 255 -7.37 -15.47 9.78
C GLY A 255 -6.79 -15.05 11.13
N MET A 256 -6.25 -13.83 11.22
CA MET A 256 -5.62 -13.32 12.45
C MET A 256 -6.64 -12.68 13.41
N ALA A 257 -7.45 -11.75 12.92
CA ALA A 257 -8.40 -10.93 13.68
C ALA A 257 -9.83 -11.49 13.60
N TYR A 258 -9.97 -12.74 14.02
CA TYR A 258 -11.10 -13.60 13.64
C TYR A 258 -12.45 -13.27 14.29
N GLU A 259 -12.48 -12.34 15.25
CA GLU A 259 -13.70 -11.78 15.85
C GLU A 259 -13.88 -10.28 15.56
N SER A 260 -12.96 -9.64 14.81
CA SER A 260 -13.12 -8.25 14.37
C SER A 260 -14.37 -8.03 13.53
N GLU A 261 -14.85 -6.79 13.57
CA GLU A 261 -15.83 -6.27 12.63
C GLU A 261 -15.14 -5.95 11.30
N ILE A 262 -15.81 -6.21 10.19
CA ILE A 262 -15.24 -6.10 8.84
C ILE A 262 -15.99 -5.00 8.08
N VAL A 263 -15.23 -4.08 7.49
CA VAL A 263 -15.75 -3.10 6.52
C VAL A 263 -15.00 -3.29 5.20
N LEU A 264 -15.75 -3.44 4.12
CA LEU A 264 -15.18 -3.69 2.79
C LEU A 264 -15.36 -2.46 1.89
N VAL A 265 -14.39 -2.23 1.03
CA VAL A 265 -14.52 -1.36 -0.14
C VAL A 265 -14.17 -2.21 -1.34
N SER A 266 -15.17 -2.56 -2.16
CA SER A 266 -14.94 -3.10 -3.50
C SER A 266 -14.49 -1.94 -4.38
N GLY A 267 -13.18 -1.84 -4.54
CA GLY A 267 -12.50 -0.66 -5.05
C GLY A 267 -12.74 -0.44 -6.54
N ASN A 268 -12.60 0.81 -6.98
CA ASN A 268 -12.42 1.09 -8.40
C ASN A 268 -11.00 0.79 -8.88
N TYR A 269 -10.07 0.42 -7.98
CA TYR A 269 -8.63 0.24 -8.23
C TYR A 269 -7.93 1.52 -8.72
N SER A 270 -8.46 2.69 -8.34
CA SER A 270 -7.84 3.99 -8.57
C SER A 270 -7.23 4.52 -7.26
N ASN A 271 -6.09 5.22 -7.30
CA ASN A 271 -5.45 5.78 -6.10
C ASN A 271 -6.40 6.71 -5.31
N LEU A 272 -7.32 7.42 -5.98
CA LEU A 272 -8.35 8.21 -5.30
C LEU A 272 -9.38 7.31 -4.61
N GLY A 273 -9.83 6.22 -5.25
CA GLY A 273 -10.74 5.26 -4.63
C GLY A 273 -10.13 4.58 -3.41
N VAL A 274 -8.81 4.37 -3.39
CA VAL A 274 -8.09 3.91 -2.19
C VAL A 274 -8.11 4.98 -1.09
N ALA A 275 -7.76 6.23 -1.40
CA ALA A 275 -7.79 7.34 -0.44
C ALA A 275 -9.19 7.59 0.15
N GLU A 276 -10.23 7.56 -0.69
CA GLU A 276 -11.62 7.73 -0.27
C GLU A 276 -12.14 6.50 0.50
N GLY A 277 -11.74 5.29 0.10
CA GLY A 277 -12.03 4.06 0.83
C GLY A 277 -11.46 4.06 2.25
N ILE A 278 -10.24 4.60 2.43
CA ILE A 278 -9.63 4.80 3.75
C ILE A 278 -10.51 5.70 4.62
N SER A 279 -10.90 6.87 4.11
CA SER A 279 -11.73 7.81 4.88
C SER A 279 -13.10 7.23 5.21
N TYR A 280 -13.76 6.55 4.26
CA TYR A 280 -15.01 5.83 4.52
C TYR A 280 -14.90 4.85 5.70
N ILE A 281 -13.87 3.99 5.72
CA ILE A 281 -13.66 3.03 6.81
C ILE A 281 -13.29 3.73 8.12
N PHE A 282 -12.36 4.71 8.09
CA PHE A 282 -11.91 5.41 9.29
C PHE A 282 -12.98 6.31 9.90
N ASP A 283 -13.85 6.94 9.10
CA ASP A 283 -14.97 7.73 9.59
C ASP A 283 -16.08 6.82 10.13
N TYR A 284 -16.33 5.66 9.50
CA TYR A 284 -17.20 4.64 10.08
C TYR A 284 -16.70 4.19 11.46
N ALA A 285 -15.44 3.77 11.57
CA ALA A 285 -14.85 3.32 12.83
C ALA A 285 -14.87 4.42 13.91
N THR A 286 -14.61 5.68 13.52
CA THR A 286 -14.75 6.85 14.39
C THR A 286 -16.20 7.03 14.86
N SER A 287 -17.20 6.81 14.00
CA SER A 287 -18.62 6.96 14.33
C SER A 287 -19.13 5.92 15.34
N VAL A 288 -18.56 4.70 15.32
CA VAL A 288 -18.85 3.64 16.31
C VAL A 288 -17.89 3.62 17.50
N GLY A 289 -16.90 4.52 17.54
CA GLY A 289 -15.95 4.67 18.63
C GLY A 289 -14.92 3.54 18.75
N LYS A 290 -14.55 2.93 17.62
CA LYS A 290 -13.59 1.82 17.52
C LYS A 290 -12.27 2.26 16.89
N PRO A 291 -11.12 1.67 17.26
CA PRO A 291 -9.92 1.74 16.45
C PRO A 291 -10.10 0.94 15.14
N ALA A 292 -9.30 1.26 14.14
CA ALA A 292 -9.30 0.60 12.85
C ALA A 292 -7.89 0.39 12.30
N VAL A 293 -7.75 -0.74 11.59
CA VAL A 293 -6.60 -1.00 10.72
C VAL A 293 -7.10 -1.36 9.33
N ILE A 294 -6.54 -0.70 8.31
CA ILE A 294 -6.95 -0.84 6.92
C ILE A 294 -5.86 -1.51 6.12
N ASN A 295 -6.27 -2.52 5.38
CA ASN A 295 -5.44 -3.27 4.47
C ASN A 295 -5.59 -2.75 3.02
N MET A 296 -4.46 -2.38 2.42
CA MET A 296 -4.35 -2.11 0.99
C MET A 296 -3.45 -3.18 0.37
N SER A 297 -4.07 -4.13 -0.33
CA SER A 297 -3.36 -5.25 -0.95
C SER A 297 -3.00 -4.98 -2.41
N LEU A 298 -2.57 -3.73 -2.64
CA LEU A 298 -2.45 -3.07 -3.93
C LEU A 298 -1.11 -2.32 -4.00
N GLY A 299 -0.56 -2.19 -5.21
CA GLY A 299 0.65 -1.40 -5.49
C GLY A 299 0.71 -0.92 -6.95
N THR A 300 1.58 0.04 -7.22
CA THR A 300 1.87 0.59 -8.57
C THR A 300 3.27 1.21 -8.61
N HIS A 301 3.91 1.26 -9.78
CA HIS A 301 5.25 1.85 -9.96
C HIS A 301 5.21 3.24 -10.61
N VAL A 302 4.10 3.96 -10.46
CA VAL A 302 3.92 5.34 -10.93
C VAL A 302 3.92 6.33 -9.76
N GLY A 303 5.08 6.90 -9.44
CA GLY A 303 5.28 7.90 -8.39
C GLY A 303 6.76 8.07 -8.01
N PRO A 304 7.09 9.08 -7.18
CA PRO A 304 8.46 9.43 -6.83
C PRO A 304 9.15 8.43 -5.87
N HIS A 305 8.43 7.44 -5.32
CA HIS A 305 8.95 6.40 -4.43
C HIS A 305 9.69 6.91 -3.18
N ASP A 306 9.49 8.18 -2.80
CA ASP A 306 10.15 8.89 -1.68
C ASP A 306 9.18 9.35 -0.58
N GLY A 307 7.89 9.04 -0.68
CA GLY A 307 6.88 9.49 0.28
C GLY A 307 6.26 10.87 -0.01
N THR A 308 6.60 11.50 -1.14
CA THR A 308 6.08 12.84 -1.52
C THR A 308 4.93 12.80 -2.54
N SER A 309 4.43 11.62 -2.90
CA SER A 309 3.25 11.52 -3.77
C SER A 309 2.00 12.04 -3.06
N ALA A 310 1.03 12.58 -3.80
CA ALA A 310 -0.20 13.10 -3.21
C ALA A 310 -0.99 12.03 -2.43
N LEU A 311 -0.82 10.75 -2.79
CA LEU A 311 -1.40 9.63 -2.04
C LEU A 311 -0.66 9.37 -0.73
N ASP A 312 0.67 9.41 -0.73
CA ASP A 312 1.47 9.23 0.48
C ASP A 312 1.26 10.38 1.48
N GLU A 313 1.17 11.63 1.00
CA GLU A 313 0.77 12.79 1.82
C GLU A 313 -0.63 12.60 2.43
N TYR A 314 -1.59 12.09 1.64
CA TYR A 314 -2.92 11.76 2.14
C TYR A 314 -2.85 10.70 3.25
N PHE A 315 -2.12 9.60 3.03
CA PHE A 315 -1.97 8.50 4.00
C PHE A 315 -1.35 8.96 5.32
N ASP A 316 -0.31 9.80 5.24
CA ASP A 316 0.35 10.40 6.39
C ASP A 316 -0.56 11.36 7.16
N SER A 317 -1.51 12.02 6.48
CA SER A 317 -2.46 12.96 7.11
C SER A 317 -3.70 12.29 7.76
N VAL A 318 -4.13 11.12 7.29
CA VAL A 318 -5.31 10.40 7.82
C VAL A 318 -4.99 9.33 8.87
N SER A 319 -3.72 8.92 8.97
CA SER A 319 -3.22 7.97 9.97
C SER A 319 -3.02 8.62 11.35
N GLY A 320 -3.11 7.85 12.44
CA GLY A 320 -2.91 8.39 13.80
C GLY A 320 -3.25 7.40 14.92
N ASP A 321 -3.52 7.92 16.12
CA ASP A 321 -3.98 7.14 17.27
C ASP A 321 -5.24 6.33 16.90
N GLY A 322 -5.15 5.00 16.91
CA GLY A 322 -6.23 4.09 16.55
C GLY A 322 -6.58 4.04 15.06
N LYS A 323 -5.77 4.65 14.17
CA LYS A 323 -5.97 4.67 12.71
C LYS A 323 -4.68 4.24 12.01
N ILE A 324 -4.60 2.94 11.65
CA ILE A 324 -3.40 2.34 11.06
C ILE A 324 -3.63 1.91 9.60
N LEU A 325 -2.65 2.17 8.73
CA LEU A 325 -2.62 1.69 7.35
C LEU A 325 -1.55 0.60 7.19
N VAL A 326 -1.88 -0.47 6.45
CA VAL A 326 -0.99 -1.60 6.14
C VAL A 326 -1.01 -1.87 4.64
N GLY A 327 0.18 -1.97 4.05
CA GLY A 327 0.38 -2.09 2.60
C GLY A 327 1.18 -3.32 2.21
N ALA A 328 0.95 -3.85 1.01
CA ALA A 328 1.81 -4.85 0.39
C ALA A 328 3.13 -4.20 -0.06
N ALA A 329 4.28 -4.87 0.09
CA ALA A 329 5.55 -4.29 -0.40
C ALA A 329 5.66 -4.21 -1.92
N GLY A 330 4.96 -5.10 -2.64
CA GLY A 330 5.17 -5.35 -4.07
C GLY A 330 5.68 -6.77 -4.32
N ASN A 331 5.44 -7.23 -5.53
CA ASN A 331 5.70 -8.57 -6.02
C ASN A 331 6.78 -8.63 -7.11
N GLU A 332 7.58 -7.58 -7.19
CA GLU A 332 8.45 -7.28 -8.32
C GLU A 332 9.95 -7.38 -7.92
N GLY A 333 10.25 -7.90 -6.73
CA GLY A 333 11.60 -7.98 -6.16
C GLY A 333 12.60 -8.91 -6.87
N ALA A 334 12.17 -9.61 -7.92
CA ALA A 334 13.03 -10.38 -8.83
C ALA A 334 13.23 -9.69 -10.19
N ASP A 335 12.42 -8.67 -10.47
CA ASP A 335 12.22 -8.11 -11.80
C ASP A 335 13.00 -6.81 -11.95
N LYS A 336 13.63 -6.64 -13.12
CA LYS A 336 14.57 -5.55 -13.42
C LYS A 336 13.85 -4.28 -13.86
N LEU A 337 12.77 -3.94 -13.19
CA LEU A 337 11.91 -2.82 -13.54
C LEU A 337 12.53 -1.45 -13.20
N HIS A 338 13.55 -1.41 -12.33
CA HIS A 338 14.16 -0.19 -11.82
C HIS A 338 15.53 0.10 -12.47
N LEU A 339 15.83 1.37 -12.70
CA LEU A 339 17.12 1.88 -13.19
C LEU A 339 17.49 3.17 -12.46
N ASP A 340 18.57 3.12 -11.68
CA ASP A 340 19.22 4.28 -11.07
C ASP A 340 20.52 4.68 -11.82
N TYR A 341 20.85 5.97 -11.86
CA TYR A 341 22.15 6.42 -12.38
C TYR A 341 22.64 7.78 -11.86
N ASP A 342 23.87 7.79 -11.30
CA ASP A 342 24.64 9.00 -10.99
C ASP A 342 25.36 9.54 -12.24
N PHE A 343 24.87 10.63 -12.85
CA PHE A 343 25.49 11.23 -14.03
C PHE A 343 26.69 12.11 -13.69
N GLY A 344 27.80 11.91 -14.41
CA GLY A 344 28.89 12.87 -14.51
C GLY A 344 28.53 14.13 -15.31
N SER A 345 29.55 14.80 -15.85
CA SER A 345 29.37 16.07 -16.58
C SER A 345 29.02 15.83 -18.05
N ASN A 346 27.75 16.04 -18.43
CA ASN A 346 27.21 15.80 -19.77
C ASN A 346 27.44 14.35 -20.21
N GLU A 347 26.92 13.42 -19.40
CA GLU A 347 27.03 11.98 -19.62
C GLU A 347 25.76 11.43 -20.29
N THR A 348 25.92 10.38 -21.08
CA THR A 348 24.84 9.74 -21.84
C THR A 348 24.81 8.25 -21.55
N ILE A 349 23.64 7.75 -21.15
CA ILE A 349 23.36 6.33 -20.92
C ILE A 349 22.25 5.85 -21.85
N PHE A 350 22.17 4.52 -21.96
CA PHE A 350 21.13 3.81 -22.72
C PHE A 350 20.60 2.64 -21.89
N SER A 351 19.35 2.26 -22.07
CA SER A 351 18.84 0.94 -21.66
C SER A 351 17.75 0.48 -22.62
N PHE A 352 17.70 -0.81 -22.90
CA PHE A 352 16.65 -1.41 -23.72
C PHE A 352 15.48 -1.83 -22.83
N ILE A 353 14.27 -1.77 -23.37
CA ILE A 353 13.02 -2.11 -22.70
C ILE A 353 12.56 -3.47 -23.22
N GLU A 354 12.56 -4.48 -22.37
CA GLU A 354 12.16 -5.85 -22.70
C GLU A 354 10.71 -6.08 -22.25
N PHE A 355 9.78 -6.15 -23.22
CA PHE A 355 8.35 -6.32 -22.96
C PHE A 355 8.00 -7.79 -22.64
N PRO A 356 7.04 -8.04 -21.73
CA PRO A 356 6.72 -9.41 -21.30
C PRO A 356 5.95 -10.17 -22.38
N TYR A 357 6.49 -11.32 -22.80
CA TYR A 357 5.93 -12.12 -23.89
C TYR A 357 4.74 -12.98 -23.42
N LEU A 358 3.52 -12.63 -23.82
CA LEU A 358 2.32 -13.42 -23.57
C LEU A 358 2.18 -14.54 -24.63
N SER A 359 1.47 -15.62 -24.30
CA SER A 359 1.44 -16.82 -25.15
C SER A 359 0.55 -16.65 -26.40
N ASN A 360 1.06 -15.89 -27.38
CA ASN A 360 0.64 -15.63 -28.77
C ASN A 360 0.67 -14.12 -29.15
N LYS A 361 1.17 -13.22 -28.29
CA LYS A 361 1.37 -11.78 -28.57
C LYS A 361 2.44 -11.18 -27.66
N THR A 362 3.14 -10.15 -28.11
CA THR A 362 3.85 -9.22 -27.21
C THR A 362 2.83 -8.46 -26.36
N ASN A 363 3.11 -8.24 -25.08
CA ASN A 363 2.36 -7.29 -24.27
C ASN A 363 3.02 -5.91 -24.44
N GLY A 364 2.86 -5.33 -25.63
CA GLY A 364 3.59 -4.14 -26.04
C GLY A 364 3.20 -2.84 -25.33
N SER A 365 2.17 -2.86 -24.49
CA SER A 365 1.75 -1.70 -23.69
C SER A 365 2.44 -1.66 -22.34
N THR A 366 3.21 -0.60 -22.07
CA THR A 366 3.88 -0.39 -20.77
C THR A 366 4.05 1.10 -20.44
N TYR A 367 4.28 1.39 -19.17
CA TYR A 367 4.58 2.74 -18.69
C TYR A 367 5.99 2.80 -18.14
N ILE A 368 6.65 3.96 -18.26
CA ILE A 368 7.91 4.23 -17.57
C ILE A 368 7.84 5.60 -16.89
N ASP A 369 8.08 5.61 -15.58
CA ASP A 369 8.04 6.78 -14.69
C ASP A 369 9.49 7.17 -14.34
N ILE A 370 9.95 8.33 -14.79
CA ILE A 370 11.36 8.78 -14.64
C ILE A 370 11.41 10.05 -13.79
N TRP A 371 12.16 10.02 -12.69
CA TRP A 371 12.34 11.13 -11.77
C TRP A 371 13.81 11.55 -11.69
N GLY A 372 14.06 12.86 -11.66
CA GLY A 372 15.39 13.44 -11.45
C GLY A 372 15.51 14.19 -10.12
N GLU A 373 16.68 14.77 -9.87
CA GLU A 373 16.90 15.59 -8.67
C GLU A 373 16.36 17.01 -8.81
N ALA A 374 15.97 17.59 -7.67
CA ALA A 374 15.43 18.96 -7.63
C ALA A 374 16.41 19.98 -8.21
N ASP A 375 15.86 21.01 -8.88
CA ASP A 375 16.60 22.06 -9.60
C ASP A 375 17.56 21.55 -10.72
N SER A 376 17.47 20.29 -11.15
CA SER A 376 18.47 19.63 -12.03
C SER A 376 17.88 18.95 -13.27
N ASP A 377 17.77 19.69 -14.38
CA ASP A 377 17.19 19.17 -15.63
C ASP A 377 17.96 17.97 -16.24
N PHE A 378 17.20 16.98 -16.72
CA PHE A 378 17.68 15.90 -17.58
C PHE A 378 17.02 15.93 -18.97
N THR A 379 17.44 15.04 -19.87
CA THR A 379 16.95 14.97 -21.26
C THR A 379 16.91 13.53 -21.72
N ILE A 380 15.83 13.11 -22.37
CA ILE A 380 15.68 11.75 -22.91
C ILE A 380 15.55 11.73 -24.43
N ALA A 381 15.74 10.57 -25.04
CA ALA A 381 15.18 10.23 -26.34
C ALA A 381 14.80 8.74 -26.38
N ILE A 382 13.77 8.41 -27.17
CA ILE A 382 13.34 7.03 -27.41
C ILE A 382 13.78 6.61 -28.82
N ASN A 383 14.14 5.34 -28.98
CA ASN A 383 14.68 4.78 -30.21
C ASN A 383 14.08 3.39 -30.47
N LEU A 384 13.85 3.04 -31.73
CA LEU A 384 13.86 1.66 -32.20
C LEU A 384 15.29 1.31 -32.67
N TYR A 385 15.77 0.14 -32.28
CA TYR A 385 17.16 -0.27 -32.51
C TYR A 385 17.27 -1.78 -32.76
N ASP A 386 17.74 -2.12 -33.96
CA ASP A 386 18.03 -3.48 -34.41
C ASP A 386 19.33 -4.00 -33.76
N THR A 387 19.23 -5.08 -33.01
CA THR A 387 20.35 -5.70 -32.30
C THR A 387 21.14 -6.75 -33.11
N GLU A 388 20.69 -7.17 -34.30
CA GLU A 388 21.44 -7.99 -35.26
C GLU A 388 22.26 -7.13 -36.26
N SER A 389 21.66 -6.10 -36.90
CA SER A 389 22.45 -5.19 -37.77
C SER A 389 23.20 -4.13 -36.97
N HIS A 390 22.76 -3.85 -35.75
CA HIS A 390 23.27 -2.78 -34.86
C HIS A 390 23.05 -1.38 -35.46
N GLU A 391 21.85 -1.01 -35.93
CA GLU A 391 21.56 0.37 -36.39
C GLU A 391 20.32 0.92 -35.68
N TYR A 392 20.15 2.24 -35.73
CA TYR A 392 18.90 2.89 -35.35
C TYR A 392 17.94 2.85 -36.55
N GLU A 393 16.71 2.40 -36.34
CA GLU A 393 15.66 2.41 -37.36
C GLU A 393 14.95 3.76 -37.36
N ASP A 394 14.20 4.05 -36.29
CA ASP A 394 13.66 5.39 -36.02
C ASP A 394 13.78 5.81 -34.55
N TYR A 395 13.62 7.10 -34.28
CA TYR A 395 13.81 7.70 -32.97
C TYR A 395 13.10 9.05 -32.80
N THR A 396 12.89 9.46 -31.56
CA THR A 396 12.39 10.78 -31.18
C THR A 396 13.49 11.85 -31.28
N GLU A 397 13.09 13.11 -31.17
CA GLU A 397 14.04 14.16 -30.79
C GLU A 397 14.47 14.03 -29.31
N TYR A 398 15.44 14.84 -28.89
CA TYR A 398 15.82 14.97 -27.49
C TYR A 398 14.82 15.85 -26.74
N ILE A 399 14.19 15.29 -25.71
CA ILE A 399 13.13 15.91 -24.92
C ILE A 399 13.69 16.23 -23.53
N SER A 400 13.84 17.52 -23.24
CA SER A 400 14.37 17.99 -21.96
C SER A 400 13.25 18.34 -20.98
N THR A 401 13.51 18.12 -19.69
CA THR A 401 12.63 18.54 -18.58
C THR A 401 12.52 20.05 -18.43
N SER A 402 13.34 20.86 -19.10
CA SER A 402 13.40 22.32 -18.92
C SER A 402 12.16 23.11 -19.40
N GLU A 403 11.08 22.44 -19.84
CA GLU A 403 9.82 23.04 -20.29
C GLU A 403 8.69 21.99 -20.31
N ASP A 404 7.63 22.23 -19.53
CA ASP A 404 6.41 21.42 -19.45
C ASP A 404 5.74 21.21 -20.83
N ARG A 405 5.59 19.95 -21.25
CA ARG A 405 4.98 19.59 -22.54
C ARG A 405 4.42 18.17 -22.52
N VAL A 406 3.48 17.89 -23.43
CA VAL A 406 3.10 16.53 -23.84
C VAL A 406 3.33 16.42 -25.34
N VAL A 407 4.00 15.36 -25.78
CA VAL A 407 4.31 15.07 -27.19
C VAL A 407 4.10 13.59 -27.46
N SER A 408 3.64 13.25 -28.67
CA SER A 408 3.47 11.86 -29.11
C SER A 408 4.17 11.61 -30.44
N TYR A 409 4.74 10.43 -30.58
CA TYR A 409 5.43 9.95 -31.77
C TYR A 409 4.89 8.58 -32.17
N SER A 410 4.84 8.35 -33.48
CA SER A 410 4.93 7.02 -34.07
C SER A 410 6.39 6.83 -34.48
N LEU A 411 6.94 5.67 -34.16
CA LEU A 411 8.24 5.19 -34.62
C LEU A 411 7.95 3.95 -35.45
N ASP A 412 8.37 3.98 -36.71
CA ASP A 412 8.13 2.93 -37.68
C ASP A 412 9.43 2.11 -37.81
N ASP A 413 9.36 0.78 -37.86
CA ASP A 413 10.51 -0.09 -38.12
C ASP A 413 10.95 -0.06 -39.60
N SER A 414 12.01 -0.80 -39.96
CA SER A 414 12.54 -0.87 -41.34
C SER A 414 12.40 -2.26 -41.98
N ASP A 415 11.30 -2.94 -41.66
CA ASP A 415 10.94 -4.27 -42.15
C ASP A 415 10.62 -4.34 -43.68
N SER A 416 10.32 -5.54 -44.20
CA SER A 416 10.01 -5.84 -45.60
C SER A 416 8.66 -6.52 -45.88
N ASP A 417 7.93 -6.96 -44.87
CA ASP A 417 6.57 -7.52 -44.96
C ASP A 417 5.47 -6.49 -44.56
N GLY A 418 5.76 -5.51 -43.69
CA GLY A 418 5.07 -4.20 -43.64
C GLY A 418 5.21 -3.41 -42.32
N ASP A 419 5.57 -2.12 -42.41
CA ASP A 419 5.90 -1.18 -41.32
C ASP A 419 5.01 -1.34 -40.05
N ASP A 420 5.54 -1.92 -38.96
CA ASP A 420 4.84 -2.04 -37.68
C ASP A 420 5.19 -0.88 -36.72
N VAL A 421 4.17 -0.34 -36.04
CA VAL A 421 4.24 1.00 -35.45
C VAL A 421 4.34 0.97 -33.93
N CYS A 422 5.53 1.26 -33.40
CA CYS A 422 5.69 1.62 -31.99
C CYS A 422 5.14 3.03 -31.75
N THR A 423 4.13 3.16 -30.90
CA THR A 423 3.63 4.48 -30.46
C THR A 423 4.15 4.81 -29.07
N VAL A 424 4.65 6.04 -28.90
CA VAL A 424 5.13 6.54 -27.62
C VAL A 424 4.59 7.93 -27.33
N SER A 425 4.04 8.11 -26.12
CA SER A 425 3.55 9.40 -25.61
C SER A 425 4.34 9.81 -24.38
N ILE A 426 4.84 11.04 -24.39
CA ILE A 426 5.86 11.53 -23.48
C ILE A 426 5.35 12.80 -22.83
N SER A 427 5.23 12.78 -21.51
CA SER A 427 4.62 13.84 -20.71
C SER A 427 5.63 14.34 -19.68
N VAL A 428 5.92 15.64 -19.74
CA VAL A 428 7.06 16.26 -19.06
C VAL A 428 6.58 17.22 -17.96
N GLU A 429 7.26 17.16 -16.83
CA GLU A 429 7.13 18.04 -15.68
C GLU A 429 8.49 18.64 -15.33
N HIS A 430 8.60 19.96 -15.40
CA HIS A 430 9.87 20.65 -15.11
C HIS A 430 10.19 20.65 -13.60
N ALA A 431 9.18 20.90 -12.77
CA ALA A 431 9.30 20.85 -11.32
C ALA A 431 7.95 20.42 -10.73
N ASN A 432 7.89 19.21 -10.19
CA ASN A 432 6.71 18.68 -9.53
C ASN A 432 6.37 19.52 -8.29
N SER A 433 5.10 19.87 -8.11
CA SER A 433 4.69 20.84 -7.08
C SER A 433 4.78 20.31 -5.63
N ASN A 434 4.96 19.01 -5.41
CA ASN A 434 5.16 18.44 -4.07
C ASN A 434 6.63 18.43 -3.63
N ASN A 435 7.57 18.12 -4.54
CA ASN A 435 8.97 17.85 -4.19
C ASN A 435 10.01 18.64 -5.02
N ASN A 436 9.59 19.48 -5.97
CA ASN A 436 10.42 20.28 -6.88
C ASN A 436 11.36 19.44 -7.78
N LYS A 437 11.13 18.12 -7.92
CA LYS A 437 11.87 17.24 -8.84
C LYS A 437 11.34 17.38 -10.28
N PRO A 438 12.22 17.35 -11.30
CA PRO A 438 11.82 17.14 -12.69
C PRO A 438 11.40 15.68 -12.91
N HIS A 439 10.44 15.46 -13.80
CA HIS A 439 9.75 14.19 -13.95
C HIS A 439 9.27 14.00 -15.40
N ILE A 440 9.43 12.80 -15.96
CA ILE A 440 8.88 12.40 -17.25
C ILE A 440 8.12 11.08 -17.09
N TYR A 441 6.86 11.08 -17.51
CA TYR A 441 6.06 9.87 -17.69
C TYR A 441 6.05 9.48 -19.17
N LEU A 442 6.22 8.18 -19.44
CA LEU A 442 6.18 7.57 -20.76
C LEU A 442 5.05 6.54 -20.83
N GLU A 443 4.23 6.60 -21.88
CA GLU A 443 3.36 5.50 -22.34
C GLU A 443 3.93 4.95 -23.64
N PHE A 444 4.08 3.63 -23.69
CA PHE A 444 4.36 2.88 -24.91
C PHE A 444 3.14 2.03 -25.28
N ASN A 445 2.89 1.89 -26.57
CA ASN A 445 2.17 0.75 -27.13
C ASN A 445 2.95 0.24 -28.36
N ASN A 446 3.41 -1.01 -28.24
CA ASN A 446 4.23 -1.79 -29.18
C ASN A 446 3.54 -3.13 -29.52
N GLU A 447 2.21 -3.22 -29.39
CA GLU A 447 1.44 -4.48 -29.50
C GLU A 447 1.27 -5.02 -30.93
N ASP A 448 1.56 -4.20 -31.94
CA ASP A 448 1.49 -4.60 -33.35
C ASP A 448 2.74 -5.39 -33.78
N GLN A 449 3.90 -5.19 -33.14
CA GLN A 449 5.11 -6.02 -33.35
C GLN A 449 4.93 -7.41 -32.74
N ASP A 450 4.27 -8.31 -33.49
CA ASP A 450 4.09 -9.73 -33.18
C ASP A 450 4.53 -10.69 -34.29
N GLU A 451 5.27 -10.19 -35.28
CA GLU A 451 5.87 -10.95 -36.38
C GLU A 451 7.08 -11.80 -35.90
N SER A 452 7.61 -12.62 -36.81
CA SER A 452 8.67 -13.59 -36.47
C SER A 452 10.10 -13.16 -36.83
N GLY A 453 10.28 -11.92 -37.30
CA GLY A 453 11.60 -11.31 -37.56
C GLY A 453 12.14 -10.53 -36.37
N ASP A 454 11.24 -9.82 -35.69
CA ASP A 454 11.41 -8.66 -34.80
C ASP A 454 11.98 -9.04 -33.40
N ILE A 455 12.49 -10.26 -33.27
CA ILE A 455 13.17 -10.77 -32.06
C ILE A 455 14.51 -10.07 -31.76
N TYR A 456 14.93 -9.16 -32.62
CA TYR A 456 16.14 -8.36 -32.49
C TYR A 456 15.87 -6.87 -32.27
N ASP A 457 14.62 -6.44 -32.33
CA ASP A 457 14.27 -5.02 -32.44
C ASP A 457 13.70 -4.54 -31.10
N TYR A 458 14.37 -3.57 -30.51
CA TYR A 458 14.10 -3.15 -29.14
C TYR A 458 13.88 -1.66 -29.04
N VAL A 459 12.86 -1.28 -28.27
CA VAL A 459 12.71 0.08 -27.78
C VAL A 459 13.86 0.38 -26.81
N MET A 460 14.64 1.42 -27.08
CA MET A 460 15.78 1.84 -26.27
C MET A 460 15.60 3.27 -25.74
N LEU A 461 15.57 3.39 -24.42
CA LEU A 461 15.65 4.66 -23.70
C LEU A 461 17.10 5.16 -23.74
N GLU A 462 17.30 6.39 -24.22
CA GLU A 462 18.54 7.15 -24.14
C GLU A 462 18.34 8.30 -23.15
N VAL A 463 19.26 8.51 -22.21
CA VAL A 463 19.19 9.62 -21.23
C VAL A 463 20.51 10.38 -21.19
N VAL A 464 20.41 11.71 -21.16
CA VAL A 464 21.52 12.67 -21.09
C VAL A 464 21.27 13.61 -19.91
N ALA A 465 22.22 13.68 -18.97
CA ALA A 465 22.13 14.59 -17.83
C ALA A 465 23.52 15.08 -17.37
N THR A 466 23.57 15.92 -16.34
CA THR A 466 24.80 16.61 -15.90
C THR A 466 24.86 16.83 -14.39
N ASN A 467 25.69 16.06 -13.69
CA ASN A 467 25.91 16.12 -12.23
C ASN A 467 24.61 15.96 -11.40
N THR A 468 23.75 15.03 -11.80
CA THR A 468 22.45 14.73 -11.17
C THR A 468 22.26 13.22 -11.07
N HIS A 469 21.34 12.78 -10.21
CA HIS A 469 20.79 11.43 -10.24
C HIS A 469 19.55 11.37 -11.16
N ILE A 470 19.18 10.17 -11.60
CA ILE A 470 17.78 9.81 -11.95
C ILE A 470 17.45 8.44 -11.34
N ASP A 471 16.18 8.26 -11.00
CA ASP A 471 15.55 6.95 -10.78
C ASP A 471 14.48 6.76 -11.88
N ALA A 472 14.30 5.52 -12.36
CA ALA A 472 13.29 5.19 -13.36
C ALA A 472 12.67 3.82 -13.10
N TRP A 473 11.34 3.71 -13.22
CA TRP A 473 10.59 2.46 -13.05
C TRP A 473 9.72 2.15 -14.26
N CYS A 474 9.78 0.91 -14.74
CA CYS A 474 8.70 0.34 -15.56
C CYS A 474 7.46 0.06 -14.69
N SER A 475 6.26 0.19 -15.25
CA SER A 475 5.01 -0.06 -14.55
C SER A 475 3.93 -0.58 -15.51
N GLY A 476 3.14 -1.57 -15.09
CA GLY A 476 2.03 -2.09 -15.89
C GLY A 476 1.64 -3.53 -15.54
N ALA A 477 0.65 -4.09 -16.23
CA ALA A 477 0.27 -5.48 -16.01
C ALA A 477 1.30 -6.44 -16.64
N GLY A 478 2.13 -7.08 -15.81
CA GLY A 478 3.14 -8.07 -16.24
C GLY A 478 4.54 -7.52 -16.52
N GLU A 479 4.68 -6.19 -16.45
CA GLU A 479 5.90 -5.37 -16.33
C GLU A 479 7.06 -5.64 -17.31
N ALA A 480 7.36 -4.64 -18.13
CA ALA A 480 8.60 -4.60 -18.91
C ALA A 480 9.81 -4.37 -18.00
N VAL A 481 11.00 -4.77 -18.44
CA VAL A 481 12.23 -4.61 -17.65
C VAL A 481 13.33 -3.87 -18.42
N PHE A 482 14.15 -3.12 -17.68
CA PHE A 482 15.37 -2.52 -18.20
C PHE A 482 16.45 -3.59 -18.39
N THR A 483 17.00 -3.67 -19.59
CA THR A 483 17.97 -4.70 -19.97
C THR A 483 19.07 -4.11 -20.86
N LYS A 484 20.23 -4.75 -20.83
CA LYS A 484 21.33 -4.46 -21.76
C LYS A 484 21.46 -5.46 -22.91
N VAL A 485 20.53 -6.41 -23.07
CA VAL A 485 20.51 -7.45 -24.13
C VAL A 485 21.89 -8.04 -24.48
N GLY A 486 22.68 -8.34 -23.45
CA GLY A 486 24.03 -8.94 -23.59
C GLY A 486 25.16 -8.00 -24.03
N TYR A 487 24.90 -6.70 -24.23
CA TYR A 487 25.93 -5.71 -24.55
C TYR A 487 26.93 -5.49 -23.40
N THR A 488 28.05 -4.85 -23.73
CA THR A 488 29.22 -4.67 -22.87
C THR A 488 29.83 -3.27 -22.93
N ASP A 489 29.16 -2.31 -23.60
CA ASP A 489 29.48 -0.88 -23.44
C ASP A 489 29.00 -0.43 -22.05
N SER A 490 29.85 0.31 -21.32
CA SER A 490 29.55 0.74 -19.94
C SER A 490 28.46 1.81 -19.84
N ARG A 491 28.01 2.37 -20.96
CA ARG A 491 26.87 3.30 -21.04
C ARG A 491 25.53 2.58 -21.15
N ILE A 492 25.51 1.29 -21.48
CA ILE A 492 24.28 0.51 -21.60
C ILE A 492 24.00 -0.11 -20.23
N ILE A 493 23.06 0.52 -19.52
CA ILE A 493 22.70 0.19 -18.15
C ILE A 493 21.70 -0.95 -18.15
N ASP A 494 21.87 -1.83 -17.18
CA ASP A 494 21.09 -3.05 -16.97
C ASP A 494 20.19 -2.80 -15.77
N GLY A 495 18.90 -3.11 -15.87
CA GLY A 495 17.97 -2.88 -14.77
C GLY A 495 18.34 -3.66 -13.52
N ASN A 496 17.85 -3.18 -12.38
CA ASN A 496 18.12 -3.73 -11.07
C ASN A 496 16.81 -3.95 -10.27
N THR A 497 16.95 -4.62 -9.12
CA THR A 497 15.84 -5.07 -8.29
C THR A 497 15.77 -4.31 -6.94
N ASN A 498 16.57 -3.27 -6.75
CA ASN A 498 16.47 -2.37 -5.58
C ASN A 498 15.35 -1.35 -5.83
N ILE A 499 14.82 -0.73 -4.76
CA ILE A 499 13.74 0.29 -4.86
C ILE A 499 12.55 -0.25 -5.70
N THR A 500 12.26 -1.54 -5.57
CA THR A 500 11.11 -2.23 -6.17
C THR A 500 9.88 -2.17 -5.26
N VAL A 501 9.94 -1.43 -4.15
CA VAL A 501 8.84 -1.24 -3.20
C VAL A 501 7.85 -0.18 -3.70
N GLY A 502 6.78 -0.61 -4.36
CA GLY A 502 5.86 0.27 -5.09
C GLY A 502 5.05 1.26 -4.24
N GLU A 503 4.53 2.29 -4.91
CA GLU A 503 3.58 3.26 -4.36
C GLU A 503 2.28 2.57 -3.86
N ILE A 504 1.46 3.29 -3.09
CA ILE A 504 0.32 2.77 -2.30
C ILE A 504 0.78 1.90 -1.14
N GLY A 505 1.47 0.79 -1.41
CA GLY A 505 1.81 -0.20 -0.37
C GLY A 505 3.14 0.07 0.34
N GLY A 506 4.07 0.75 -0.33
CA GLY A 506 5.47 0.85 0.06
C GLY A 506 5.92 2.18 0.68
N THR A 507 5.42 3.30 0.19
CA THR A 507 6.21 4.55 0.11
C THR A 507 5.89 5.61 1.17
N ALA A 508 4.64 5.70 1.65
CA ALA A 508 4.26 6.61 2.74
C ALA A 508 5.04 6.37 4.05
N ASN A 509 5.13 7.39 4.92
CA ASN A 509 5.80 7.27 6.22
C ASN A 509 4.94 6.50 7.23
N SER A 510 3.64 6.76 7.20
CA SER A 510 2.61 6.20 8.06
C SER A 510 2.34 4.73 7.80
N ILE A 511 2.31 4.31 6.52
CA ILE A 511 1.95 2.94 6.16
C ILE A 511 2.96 1.93 6.68
N ILE A 512 2.46 0.83 7.24
CA ILE A 512 3.26 -0.34 7.61
C ILE A 512 3.35 -1.25 6.39
N THR A 513 4.50 -1.26 5.72
CA THR A 513 4.73 -2.04 4.51
C THR A 513 5.15 -3.48 4.86
N ALA A 514 4.44 -4.46 4.30
CA ALA A 514 4.63 -5.88 4.54
C ALA A 514 5.29 -6.59 3.35
N GLY A 515 6.54 -7.03 3.53
CA GLY A 515 7.24 -7.93 2.60
C GLY A 515 6.94 -9.41 2.86
N ALA A 516 7.28 -10.28 1.92
CA ALA A 516 6.86 -11.68 1.88
C ALA A 516 8.00 -12.68 2.11
N TYR A 517 7.73 -13.74 2.87
CA TYR A 517 8.63 -14.89 2.99
C TYR A 517 7.95 -16.25 2.79
N THR A 518 8.74 -17.25 2.39
CA THR A 518 8.22 -18.59 2.07
C THR A 518 7.94 -19.39 3.34
N SER A 519 6.66 -19.62 3.60
CA SER A 519 6.12 -20.19 4.84
C SER A 519 5.90 -21.70 4.73
N LYS A 520 5.38 -22.15 3.57
CA LYS A 520 5.41 -23.55 3.10
C LYS A 520 5.67 -23.59 1.59
N ASN A 521 6.32 -24.65 1.11
CA ASN A 521 6.52 -24.92 -0.32
C ASN A 521 5.84 -26.22 -0.78
N THR A 522 5.13 -26.90 0.12
CA THR A 522 4.32 -28.09 -0.15
C THR A 522 2.96 -27.98 0.50
N TYR A 523 1.91 -28.44 -0.19
CA TYR A 523 0.55 -28.50 0.34
C TYR A 523 -0.16 -29.76 -0.17
N THR A 524 -1.32 -30.08 0.42
CA THR A 524 -2.22 -31.14 -0.06
C THR A 524 -3.48 -30.49 -0.60
N ASP A 525 -3.90 -30.83 -1.82
CA ASP A 525 -5.17 -30.34 -2.40
C ASP A 525 -6.39 -31.07 -1.82
N TYR A 526 -7.58 -30.57 -2.13
CA TYR A 526 -8.86 -31.12 -1.70
C TYR A 526 -9.11 -32.57 -2.18
N GLN A 527 -8.49 -32.98 -3.29
CA GLN A 527 -8.52 -34.36 -3.77
C GLN A 527 -7.52 -35.29 -3.05
N GLY A 528 -6.65 -34.75 -2.20
CA GLY A 528 -5.62 -35.48 -1.45
C GLY A 528 -4.28 -35.66 -2.18
N ASN A 529 -4.05 -34.96 -3.30
CA ASN A 529 -2.76 -34.95 -3.97
C ASN A 529 -1.79 -34.02 -3.23
N ASN A 530 -0.52 -34.42 -3.13
CA ASN A 530 0.52 -33.57 -2.55
C ASN A 530 1.24 -32.78 -3.64
N HIS A 531 1.12 -31.46 -3.58
CA HIS A 531 1.82 -30.51 -4.44
C HIS A 531 3.12 -30.04 -3.78
N ASN A 532 4.09 -29.72 -4.63
CA ASN A 532 5.37 -29.14 -4.26
C ASN A 532 5.66 -28.03 -5.27
N ILE A 533 6.05 -26.84 -4.79
CA ILE A 533 6.30 -25.68 -5.64
C ILE A 533 7.81 -25.39 -5.65
N PRO A 534 8.60 -26.05 -6.52
CA PRO A 534 10.06 -26.04 -6.47
C PRO A 534 10.70 -24.74 -6.99
N PHE A 535 9.90 -23.76 -7.43
CA PHE A 535 10.38 -22.48 -7.93
C PHE A 535 10.71 -21.49 -6.82
N TYR A 536 10.24 -21.74 -5.58
CA TYR A 536 10.41 -20.83 -4.46
C TYR A 536 11.56 -21.23 -3.53
N ASN A 537 12.09 -20.20 -2.88
CA ASN A 537 13.17 -20.26 -1.89
C ASN A 537 12.83 -21.15 -0.68
N ALA A 538 13.81 -21.41 0.18
CA ALA A 538 13.64 -22.33 1.30
C ALA A 538 12.54 -21.87 2.27
N VAL A 539 11.94 -22.82 3.01
CA VAL A 539 10.96 -22.48 4.05
C VAL A 539 11.65 -21.70 5.17
N GLY A 540 11.26 -20.43 5.34
CA GLY A 540 11.89 -19.42 6.20
C GLY A 540 12.67 -18.35 5.44
N GLU A 541 12.91 -18.51 4.14
CA GLU A 541 13.65 -17.57 3.29
C GLU A 541 12.70 -16.56 2.62
N VAL A 542 13.21 -15.38 2.23
CA VAL A 542 12.43 -14.34 1.56
C VAL A 542 11.81 -14.91 0.27
N ALA A 543 10.58 -14.55 -0.05
CA ALA A 543 9.98 -14.96 -1.31
C ALA A 543 10.67 -14.19 -2.45
N PRO A 544 11.02 -14.83 -3.58
CA PRO A 544 11.85 -14.19 -4.61
C PRO A 544 11.18 -12.97 -5.25
N PHE A 545 9.84 -12.96 -5.30
CA PHE A 545 9.05 -11.82 -5.76
C PHE A 545 8.94 -10.69 -4.73
N SER A 546 9.34 -10.86 -3.46
CA SER A 546 9.10 -9.83 -2.44
C SER A 546 9.90 -8.57 -2.76
N SER A 547 9.21 -7.50 -3.12
CA SER A 547 9.82 -6.21 -3.42
C SER A 547 10.70 -5.68 -2.30
N LEU A 548 11.73 -4.95 -2.71
CA LEU A 548 12.88 -4.55 -1.91
C LEU A 548 12.97 -3.02 -1.81
N GLY A 549 13.37 -2.55 -0.62
CA GLY A 549 13.70 -1.14 -0.43
C GLY A 549 15.10 -0.75 -0.95
N PRO A 550 15.62 0.41 -0.54
CA PRO A 550 14.96 1.40 0.32
C PRO A 550 13.82 2.11 -0.46
N THR A 551 13.18 3.10 0.15
CA THR A 551 12.58 4.20 -0.64
C THR A 551 13.69 5.07 -1.22
N VAL A 552 13.38 5.92 -2.20
CA VAL A 552 14.36 6.83 -2.83
C VAL A 552 15.00 7.79 -1.80
N ASP A 553 14.23 8.26 -0.81
CA ASP A 553 14.76 9.06 0.31
C ASP A 553 15.53 8.25 1.37
N GLY A 554 15.74 6.95 1.15
CA GLY A 554 16.61 6.09 1.94
C GLY A 554 15.97 5.46 3.19
N ARG A 555 14.65 5.56 3.39
CA ARG A 555 13.97 4.84 4.48
C ARG A 555 13.99 3.34 4.21
N THR A 556 14.24 2.54 5.23
CA THR A 556 14.19 1.07 5.11
C THR A 556 12.76 0.62 4.87
N LYS A 557 12.56 -0.06 3.75
CA LYS A 557 11.34 -0.78 3.40
C LYS A 557 11.67 -2.22 2.94
N PRO A 558 10.78 -3.21 3.08
CA PRO A 558 9.51 -3.15 3.83
C PRO A 558 9.74 -2.78 5.31
N ASP A 559 8.71 -2.34 6.04
CA ASP A 559 8.84 -2.11 7.49
C ASP A 559 9.03 -3.45 8.23
N ILE A 560 8.34 -4.49 7.76
CA ILE A 560 8.35 -5.83 8.33
C ILE A 560 8.15 -6.88 7.24
N SER A 561 8.71 -8.09 7.42
CA SER A 561 8.27 -9.24 6.63
C SER A 561 7.23 -10.06 7.37
N ALA A 562 6.15 -10.38 6.67
CA ALA A 562 5.21 -11.41 7.08
C ALA A 562 5.27 -12.59 6.10
N PRO A 563 4.72 -13.75 6.50
CA PRO A 563 4.60 -14.87 5.60
C PRO A 563 3.83 -14.50 4.31
N GLY A 564 4.27 -15.00 3.15
CA GLY A 564 3.82 -14.55 1.82
C GLY A 564 3.73 -15.64 0.74
N ASN A 565 3.82 -16.93 1.08
CA ASN A 565 3.80 -18.01 0.06
C ASN A 565 2.92 -19.21 0.47
N VAL A 566 1.75 -19.39 -0.18
CA VAL A 566 0.71 -20.47 -0.09
C VAL A 566 -0.48 -20.40 0.96
N ILE A 567 -1.06 -19.23 1.35
CA ILE A 567 -2.44 -18.97 1.90
C ILE A 567 -3.46 -19.98 1.50
N SER A 568 -3.68 -20.95 2.36
CA SER A 568 -4.97 -21.60 2.46
C SER A 568 -5.94 -20.67 3.22
N ALA A 569 -6.69 -19.83 2.48
CA ALA A 569 -7.81 -19.03 2.99
C ALA A 569 -8.99 -19.07 2.00
N ALA A 570 -10.10 -18.41 2.33
CA ALA A 570 -11.32 -18.41 1.53
C ALA A 570 -11.10 -17.80 0.13
N VAL A 571 -11.83 -18.30 -0.87
CA VAL A 571 -11.93 -17.73 -2.21
C VAL A 571 -13.40 -17.53 -2.60
N ASN A 572 -13.65 -16.74 -3.64
CA ASN A 572 -15.00 -16.34 -4.02
C ASN A 572 -15.77 -17.56 -4.59
N SER A 573 -16.93 -17.92 -4.02
CA SER A 573 -17.72 -19.07 -4.52
C SER A 573 -18.33 -18.85 -5.92
N PHE A 574 -18.37 -17.60 -6.39
CA PHE A 574 -18.80 -17.24 -7.74
C PHE A 574 -17.66 -17.29 -8.77
N ASP A 575 -16.40 -17.43 -8.34
CA ASP A 575 -15.22 -17.57 -9.20
C ASP A 575 -15.09 -19.00 -9.73
N ALA A 576 -15.46 -19.18 -11.01
CA ALA A 576 -15.48 -20.48 -11.68
C ALA A 576 -14.09 -21.13 -11.90
N SER A 577 -12.99 -20.47 -11.53
CA SER A 577 -11.66 -21.08 -11.53
C SER A 577 -11.46 -22.05 -10.34
N TYR A 578 -12.18 -21.84 -9.24
CA TYR A 578 -12.10 -22.68 -8.04
C TYR A 578 -13.19 -23.75 -8.02
N THR A 579 -12.77 -25.02 -8.04
CA THR A 579 -13.65 -26.19 -8.11
C THR A 579 -13.07 -27.36 -7.32
N ASP A 580 -13.85 -28.42 -7.12
CA ASP A 580 -13.41 -29.69 -6.51
C ASP A 580 -12.20 -30.33 -7.21
N THR A 581 -11.96 -29.99 -8.49
CA THR A 581 -10.80 -30.46 -9.28
C THR A 581 -9.66 -29.45 -9.40
N GLY A 582 -9.81 -28.23 -8.86
CA GLY A 582 -8.78 -27.19 -8.89
C GLY A 582 -7.54 -27.58 -8.06
N VAL A 583 -6.35 -27.43 -8.63
CA VAL A 583 -5.10 -27.89 -7.98
C VAL A 583 -4.78 -27.10 -6.71
N ASP A 584 -5.10 -25.81 -6.68
CA ASP A 584 -4.83 -24.94 -5.53
C ASP A 584 -5.92 -24.97 -4.45
N VAL A 585 -7.08 -25.61 -4.72
CA VAL A 585 -8.16 -25.77 -3.73
C VAL A 585 -7.75 -26.81 -2.69
N VAL A 586 -7.89 -26.47 -1.41
CA VAL A 586 -7.46 -27.31 -0.26
C VAL A 586 -8.61 -27.76 0.65
N ALA A 587 -9.77 -27.10 0.59
CA ALA A 587 -10.98 -27.51 1.29
C ALA A 587 -12.24 -26.83 0.74
N ASN A 588 -13.40 -27.32 1.17
CA ASN A 588 -14.68 -26.62 1.05
C ASN A 588 -15.41 -26.53 2.40
N VAL A 589 -16.45 -25.70 2.39
CA VAL A 589 -17.56 -25.65 3.34
C VAL A 589 -18.85 -25.61 2.50
N ASN A 590 -19.91 -26.29 2.92
CA ASN A 590 -21.19 -26.33 2.18
C ASN A 590 -22.41 -26.41 3.11
N ASP A 591 -23.59 -26.09 2.56
CA ASP A 591 -24.88 -26.04 3.28
C ASP A 591 -26.00 -26.89 2.63
N GLU A 592 -25.62 -27.95 1.89
CA GLU A 592 -26.46 -28.72 0.95
C GLU A 592 -26.88 -27.97 -0.34
N THR A 593 -26.77 -26.63 -0.39
CA THR A 593 -27.15 -25.82 -1.57
C THR A 593 -26.00 -25.11 -2.26
N ASN A 594 -24.96 -24.69 -1.53
CA ASN A 594 -23.81 -23.94 -2.02
C ASN A 594 -22.50 -24.59 -1.56
N ASP A 595 -21.42 -24.42 -2.34
CA ASP A 595 -20.05 -24.80 -1.99
C ASP A 595 -19.17 -23.55 -1.94
N TRP A 596 -18.50 -23.34 -0.81
CA TRP A 596 -17.53 -22.26 -0.58
C TRP A 596 -16.14 -22.86 -0.42
N TRP A 597 -15.17 -22.36 -1.19
CA TRP A 597 -13.86 -22.98 -1.31
C TRP A 597 -12.78 -22.25 -0.50
N PHE A 598 -11.79 -23.00 -0.05
CA PHE A 598 -10.53 -22.48 0.47
C PHE A 598 -9.41 -22.91 -0.47
N ALA A 599 -8.58 -21.98 -0.94
CA ALA A 599 -7.58 -22.24 -1.97
C ALA A 599 -6.29 -21.43 -1.77
N ASN A 600 -5.24 -21.82 -2.52
CA ASN A 600 -3.91 -21.22 -2.51
C ASN A 600 -3.64 -20.30 -3.72
N MET A 601 -2.61 -19.46 -3.55
CA MET A 601 -2.07 -18.39 -4.42
C MET A 601 -0.69 -17.94 -3.82
N GLN A 602 -0.04 -16.84 -4.28
CA GLN A 602 1.31 -16.37 -3.83
C GLN A 602 1.55 -14.85 -4.01
N GLY A 603 2.37 -14.19 -3.16
CA GLY A 603 2.80 -12.78 -3.33
C GLY A 603 3.14 -11.99 -2.04
N THR A 604 2.98 -10.66 -2.04
CA THR A 604 3.02 -9.81 -0.82
C THR A 604 1.67 -9.33 -0.32
N SER A 605 0.64 -9.30 -1.16
CA SER A 605 -0.66 -8.74 -0.74
C SER A 605 -1.51 -9.67 0.13
N MET A 606 -0.95 -10.80 0.59
CA MET A 606 -1.38 -11.50 1.80
C MET A 606 -0.37 -11.44 2.97
N SER A 607 0.89 -11.07 2.75
CA SER A 607 1.72 -10.61 3.87
C SER A 607 1.15 -9.33 4.50
N SER A 608 0.47 -8.46 3.73
CA SER A 608 -0.27 -7.30 4.27
C SER A 608 -1.45 -7.69 5.20
N PRO A 609 -2.48 -8.48 4.82
CA PRO A 609 -3.59 -8.83 5.72
C PRO A 609 -3.17 -9.65 6.94
N VAL A 610 -2.02 -10.34 6.89
CA VAL A 610 -1.38 -10.89 8.08
C VAL A 610 -0.96 -9.80 9.05
N VAL A 611 -0.22 -8.79 8.58
CA VAL A 611 0.18 -7.64 9.39
C VAL A 611 -1.05 -6.86 9.86
N THR A 612 -2.01 -6.57 8.98
CA THR A 612 -3.31 -5.94 9.30
C THR A 612 -4.00 -6.65 10.45
N GLY A 613 -4.24 -7.96 10.31
CA GLY A 613 -4.98 -8.70 11.32
C GLY A 613 -4.20 -8.88 12.63
N ILE A 614 -2.85 -8.95 12.59
CA ILE A 614 -2.03 -8.95 13.81
C ILE A 614 -2.06 -7.58 14.49
N VAL A 615 -2.02 -6.48 13.73
CA VAL A 615 -2.20 -5.11 14.23
C VAL A 615 -3.58 -4.89 14.82
N ALA A 616 -4.63 -5.54 14.29
CA ALA A 616 -5.96 -5.51 14.90
C ALA A 616 -5.96 -6.17 16.30
N LEU A 617 -5.25 -7.28 16.51
CA LEU A 617 -5.07 -7.83 17.86
C LEU A 617 -4.35 -6.84 18.79
N TRP A 618 -3.33 -6.13 18.28
CA TRP A 618 -2.63 -5.10 19.05
C TRP A 618 -3.52 -3.89 19.40
N LEU A 619 -4.43 -3.48 18.51
CA LEU A 619 -5.42 -2.42 18.73
C LEU A 619 -6.53 -2.82 19.72
N GLU A 620 -6.83 -4.11 19.88
CA GLU A 620 -7.70 -4.61 20.97
C GLU A 620 -7.02 -4.41 22.34
N ALA A 621 -5.69 -4.57 22.42
CA ALA A 621 -4.91 -4.39 23.64
C ALA A 621 -4.59 -2.92 23.97
N ASP A 622 -4.38 -2.09 22.95
CA ASP A 622 -4.21 -0.64 23.06
C ASP A 622 -4.86 0.08 21.85
N PRO A 623 -6.09 0.60 21.99
CA PRO A 623 -6.79 1.32 20.91
C PRO A 623 -6.18 2.71 20.62
N THR A 624 -5.10 3.10 21.31
CA THR A 624 -4.36 4.36 21.10
C THR A 624 -3.00 4.16 20.43
N LEU A 625 -2.71 2.97 19.89
CA LEU A 625 -1.54 2.76 19.04
C LEU A 625 -1.64 3.60 17.76
N ASP A 626 -0.53 4.24 17.41
CA ASP A 626 -0.29 4.88 16.11
C ASP A 626 0.79 4.11 15.36
N TYR A 627 1.02 4.43 14.09
CA TYR A 627 2.00 3.74 13.26
C TYR A 627 3.45 3.85 13.78
N VAL A 628 3.80 4.94 14.47
CA VAL A 628 5.14 5.15 15.04
C VAL A 628 5.35 4.21 16.22
N LYS A 629 4.37 4.11 17.13
CA LYS A 629 4.35 3.15 18.24
C LYS A 629 4.43 1.71 17.72
N VAL A 630 3.66 1.38 16.68
CA VAL A 630 3.68 0.03 16.09
C VAL A 630 5.03 -0.31 15.43
N LYS A 631 5.62 0.61 14.65
CA LYS A 631 6.95 0.40 14.04
C LYS A 631 8.06 0.30 15.10
N GLN A 632 8.01 1.11 16.16
CA GLN A 632 8.92 1.01 17.31
C GLN A 632 8.79 -0.32 18.07
N LEU A 633 7.56 -0.83 18.23
CA LEU A 633 7.32 -2.14 18.81
C LEU A 633 7.92 -3.25 17.93
N MET A 634 7.58 -3.28 16.63
CA MET A 634 8.17 -4.22 15.66
C MET A 634 9.71 -4.20 15.70
N GLN A 635 10.33 -3.03 15.78
CA GLN A 635 11.79 -2.89 15.84
C GLN A 635 12.45 -3.62 17.02
N VAL A 636 11.72 -3.85 18.14
CA VAL A 636 12.26 -4.51 19.34
C VAL A 636 11.69 -5.90 19.61
N THR A 637 10.68 -6.35 18.87
CA THR A 637 10.00 -7.66 19.06
C THR A 637 10.06 -8.60 17.86
N SER A 638 10.48 -8.13 16.68
CA SER A 638 10.53 -8.95 15.47
C SER A 638 11.46 -10.17 15.60
N TYR A 639 11.02 -11.30 15.06
CA TYR A 639 11.79 -12.53 15.01
C TYR A 639 12.90 -12.44 13.94
N THR A 640 14.12 -12.85 14.32
CA THR A 640 15.30 -12.87 13.44
C THR A 640 15.94 -14.25 13.42
N ASP A 641 16.45 -14.65 12.25
CA ASP A 641 17.14 -15.92 12.05
C ASP A 641 18.27 -15.82 11.00
N SER A 642 18.80 -16.95 10.56
CA SER A 642 19.88 -17.01 9.57
C SER A 642 19.51 -16.47 8.19
N PHE A 643 18.22 -16.31 7.87
CA PHE A 643 17.77 -15.70 6.61
C PHE A 643 17.60 -14.19 6.73
N THR A 644 17.17 -13.67 7.90
CA THR A 644 16.97 -12.22 8.09
C THR A 644 18.28 -11.44 8.18
N GLY A 645 19.37 -12.09 8.61
CA GLY A 645 20.67 -11.46 8.79
C GLY A 645 20.66 -10.37 9.88
N THR A 646 21.39 -9.27 9.64
CA THR A 646 21.33 -8.08 10.50
C THR A 646 20.17 -7.19 10.05
N VAL A 647 19.30 -6.84 10.98
CA VAL A 647 18.14 -5.94 10.77
C VAL A 647 18.35 -4.60 11.52
N PRO A 648 17.72 -3.49 11.10
CA PRO A 648 16.87 -3.36 9.91
C PRO A 648 17.65 -3.47 8.59
N ASN A 649 17.01 -3.99 7.54
CA ASN A 649 17.56 -4.02 6.18
C ASN A 649 16.45 -4.01 5.12
N ASN A 650 16.82 -3.67 3.87
CA ASN A 650 15.90 -3.41 2.77
C ASN A 650 15.26 -4.68 2.14
N THR A 651 15.42 -5.85 2.75
CA THR A 651 14.81 -7.12 2.34
C THR A 651 13.81 -7.61 3.40
N TRP A 652 14.13 -7.40 4.67
CA TRP A 652 13.37 -7.95 5.81
C TRP A 652 12.71 -6.89 6.70
N GLY A 653 12.97 -5.60 6.47
CA GLY A 653 12.60 -4.56 7.41
C GLY A 653 13.22 -4.82 8.79
N TYR A 654 12.41 -4.71 9.84
CA TYR A 654 12.81 -5.07 11.21
C TYR A 654 12.94 -6.59 11.44
N GLY A 655 12.54 -7.44 10.50
CA GLY A 655 12.60 -8.91 10.60
C GLY A 655 11.26 -9.56 10.27
N LYS A 656 10.97 -10.70 10.91
CA LYS A 656 9.71 -11.43 10.73
C LYS A 656 8.72 -11.02 11.82
N ILE A 657 7.47 -10.74 11.45
CA ILE A 657 6.45 -10.33 12.42
C ILE A 657 6.18 -11.41 13.47
N ASP A 658 6.28 -11.03 14.75
CA ASP A 658 5.88 -11.84 15.89
C ASP A 658 4.68 -11.16 16.59
N ALA A 659 3.51 -11.80 16.51
CA ALA A 659 2.30 -11.28 17.13
C ALA A 659 2.37 -11.29 18.67
N HIS A 660 3.13 -12.24 19.24
CA HIS A 660 3.10 -12.59 20.67
C HIS A 660 4.12 -11.83 21.51
N GLU A 661 5.38 -11.72 21.04
CA GLU A 661 6.38 -10.86 21.69
C GLU A 661 5.91 -9.39 21.67
N THR A 662 5.31 -8.96 20.57
CA THR A 662 4.71 -7.62 20.45
C THR A 662 3.52 -7.42 21.39
N MET A 663 2.61 -8.38 21.49
CA MET A 663 1.49 -8.31 22.43
C MET A 663 1.96 -8.22 23.89
N LYS A 664 2.99 -8.98 24.28
CA LYS A 664 3.60 -8.87 25.63
C LYS A 664 4.26 -7.50 25.86
N ALA A 665 4.87 -6.91 24.83
CA ALA A 665 5.43 -5.56 24.92
C ALA A 665 4.32 -4.52 25.15
N ILE A 666 3.22 -4.58 24.38
CA ILE A 666 2.03 -3.72 24.57
C ILE A 666 1.46 -3.88 25.98
N GLU A 667 1.21 -5.11 26.44
CA GLU A 667 0.75 -5.34 27.81
C GLU A 667 1.72 -4.77 28.87
N SER A 668 3.04 -4.83 28.64
CA SER A 668 4.01 -4.27 29.57
C SER A 668 3.98 -2.73 29.66
N ILE A 669 3.38 -2.07 28.68
CA ILE A 669 3.19 -0.62 28.59
C ILE A 669 1.80 -0.23 29.12
N THR A 670 0.74 -0.95 28.74
CA THR A 670 -0.66 -0.65 29.14
C THR A 670 -1.01 -1.12 30.55
N ARG A 671 -0.26 -2.05 31.14
CA ARG A 671 -0.46 -2.50 32.53
C ARG A 671 -0.21 -1.36 33.52
N VAL A 672 -1.29 -0.71 33.92
CA VAL A 672 -1.40 -0.10 35.25
C VAL A 672 -1.18 -1.21 36.28
N GLU A 673 0.04 -1.32 36.80
CA GLU A 673 0.33 -2.23 37.90
C GLU A 673 -0.54 -1.86 39.11
N ASN A 674 -1.58 -2.66 39.36
CA ASN A 674 -2.16 -2.77 40.68
C ASN A 674 -1.11 -3.36 41.60
N LEU A 675 -0.26 -2.48 42.14
CA LEU A 675 0.82 -2.80 43.06
C LEU A 675 0.21 -3.33 44.37
N ASN A 676 -0.06 -4.64 44.40
CA ASN A 676 -0.56 -5.41 45.54
C ASN A 676 0.51 -5.58 46.64
N ASN A 677 1.16 -4.47 46.99
CA ASN A 677 2.03 -4.29 48.15
C ASN A 677 1.34 -3.27 49.07
N ASP A 678 0.67 -3.76 50.11
CA ASP A 678 -0.09 -2.97 51.13
C ASP A 678 0.75 -1.92 51.92
N ASN A 679 2.01 -1.70 51.52
CA ASN A 679 2.99 -0.86 52.21
C ASN A 679 3.48 0.35 51.39
N ILE A 680 3.22 0.43 50.08
CA ILE A 680 3.77 1.51 49.22
C ILE A 680 3.20 2.90 49.55
N ILE A 681 1.96 2.96 50.05
CA ILE A 681 1.35 4.20 50.56
C ILE A 681 0.63 3.91 51.88
N GLN A 682 0.96 4.66 52.94
CA GLN A 682 0.19 4.66 54.19
C GLN A 682 -0.24 6.08 54.55
N ILE A 683 -1.53 6.27 54.84
CA ILE A 683 -2.10 7.54 55.32
C ILE A 683 -2.48 7.37 56.78
N TYR A 684 -1.93 8.21 57.67
CA TYR A 684 -2.26 8.16 59.10
C TYR A 684 -2.39 9.56 59.74
N PRO A 685 -3.45 9.83 60.54
CA PRO A 685 -4.65 9.00 60.71
C PRO A 685 -5.53 9.02 59.45
N ASN A 686 -6.27 7.94 59.21
CA ASN A 686 -7.25 7.83 58.14
C ASN A 686 -8.47 7.01 58.63
N PRO A 687 -9.63 7.62 58.94
CA PRO A 687 -9.98 9.03 58.75
C PRO A 687 -9.08 10.04 59.46
N SER A 688 -8.87 11.18 58.80
CA SER A 688 -8.19 12.35 59.37
C SER A 688 -9.19 13.48 59.64
N ASN A 689 -8.81 14.43 60.49
CA ASN A 689 -9.53 15.70 60.65
C ASN A 689 -9.12 16.76 59.58
N GLY A 690 -8.38 16.34 58.55
CA GLY A 690 -7.68 17.22 57.60
C GLY A 690 -6.17 17.34 57.85
N HIS A 691 -5.66 16.87 59.00
CA HIS A 691 -4.22 16.71 59.23
C HIS A 691 -3.85 15.22 59.14
N PHE A 692 -2.95 14.88 58.22
CA PHE A 692 -2.46 13.51 58.04
C PHE A 692 -1.00 13.46 57.61
N VAL A 693 -0.37 12.34 57.93
CA VAL A 693 0.92 11.91 57.40
C VAL A 693 0.67 11.02 56.20
N LEU A 694 1.44 11.22 55.13
CA LEU A 694 1.55 10.34 53.98
C LEU A 694 2.95 9.73 53.99
N ASN A 695 3.04 8.43 54.31
CA ASN A 695 4.24 7.65 54.10
C ASN A 695 4.19 7.06 52.68
N MET A 696 5.32 7.06 51.99
CA MET A 696 5.49 6.46 50.65
C MET A 696 6.88 5.85 50.49
N GLU A 697 7.06 4.94 49.55
CA GLU A 697 8.41 4.41 49.24
C GLU A 697 9.28 5.48 48.55
N ASP A 698 10.55 5.60 48.97
CA ASP A 698 11.41 6.76 48.65
C ASP A 698 11.58 6.97 47.13
N ASN A 699 11.39 8.23 46.69
CA ASN A 699 11.56 8.72 45.32
C ASN A 699 10.71 8.04 44.22
N MET A 700 9.69 7.23 44.58
CA MET A 700 8.86 6.55 43.58
C MET A 700 7.91 7.50 42.82
N PHE A 701 7.46 8.60 43.43
CA PHE A 701 6.46 9.51 42.85
C PHE A 701 6.93 10.97 42.82
N SER A 702 6.59 11.69 41.75
CA SER A 702 6.96 13.10 41.56
C SER A 702 5.79 14.07 41.71
N HIS A 703 4.54 13.59 41.71
CA HIS A 703 3.35 14.44 41.78
C HIS A 703 2.23 13.82 42.62
N LEU A 704 1.50 14.65 43.36
CA LEU A 704 0.32 14.29 44.16
C LEU A 704 -0.90 15.09 43.72
N GLN A 705 -2.07 14.45 43.72
CA GLN A 705 -3.38 15.10 43.60
C GLN A 705 -4.35 14.60 44.68
N ILE A 706 -5.25 15.47 45.14
CA ILE A 706 -6.48 15.08 45.84
C ILE A 706 -7.66 15.37 44.92
N ILE A 707 -8.54 14.40 44.80
CA ILE A 707 -9.68 14.37 43.86
C ILE A 707 -10.96 14.14 44.66
N ASP A 708 -12.03 14.88 44.35
CA ASP A 708 -13.34 14.67 44.97
C ASP A 708 -14.15 13.54 44.29
N VAL A 709 -15.32 13.20 44.87
CA VAL A 709 -16.20 12.13 44.39
C VAL A 709 -16.83 12.39 43.02
N LEU A 710 -16.63 13.57 42.42
CA LEU A 710 -17.05 13.91 41.07
C LEU A 710 -15.88 13.90 40.07
N GLY A 711 -14.71 13.37 40.48
CA GLY A 711 -13.51 13.30 39.65
C GLY A 711 -12.74 14.63 39.55
N LYS A 712 -13.15 15.68 40.26
CA LYS A 712 -12.49 16.99 40.19
C LYS A 712 -11.25 17.03 41.07
N VAL A 713 -10.12 17.43 40.50
CA VAL A 713 -8.89 17.76 41.26
C VAL A 713 -9.14 19.02 42.11
N ILE A 714 -8.92 18.91 43.42
CA ILE A 714 -9.13 19.98 44.41
C ILE A 714 -7.86 20.38 45.17
N TYR A 715 -6.79 19.61 45.00
CA TYR A 715 -5.43 19.91 45.44
C TYR A 715 -4.45 19.20 44.51
N SER A 716 -3.31 19.82 44.23
CA SER A 716 -2.28 19.31 43.32
C SER A 716 -0.93 19.86 43.77
N GLU A 717 0.11 19.03 43.85
CA GLU A 717 1.43 19.43 44.36
C GLU A 717 2.53 18.53 43.79
N GLU A 718 3.67 19.11 43.43
CA GLU A 718 4.89 18.35 43.12
C GLU A 718 5.53 17.80 44.41
N LEU A 719 6.20 16.65 44.29
CA LEU A 719 6.93 16.00 45.36
C LEU A 719 8.43 16.14 45.11
N GLY A 720 9.11 16.86 46.01
CA GLY A 720 10.57 17.00 46.00
C GLY A 720 11.28 15.73 46.49
N VAL A 721 12.58 15.65 46.21
CA VAL A 721 13.46 14.48 46.43
C VAL A 721 13.80 14.21 47.91
N GLU A 722 12.99 14.68 48.87
CA GLU A 722 13.24 14.58 50.31
C GLU A 722 12.19 13.73 51.04
N GLY A 723 12.35 12.41 50.93
CA GLY A 723 11.99 11.47 51.99
C GLY A 723 10.62 10.80 51.91
N SER A 724 10.61 9.54 52.34
CA SER A 724 9.48 8.60 52.45
C SER A 724 8.32 9.01 53.39
N GLN A 725 8.28 10.24 53.90
CA GLN A 725 7.23 10.73 54.80
C GLN A 725 6.96 12.23 54.65
N LYS A 726 5.74 12.60 54.22
CA LYS A 726 5.29 14.00 54.07
C LYS A 726 4.06 14.31 54.93
N ASN A 727 4.01 15.50 55.52
CA ASN A 727 2.91 15.95 56.37
C ASN A 727 1.96 16.88 55.59
N PHE A 728 0.65 16.64 55.68
CA PHE A 728 -0.38 17.41 54.99
C PHE A 728 -1.32 18.13 55.95
N ASN A 729 -1.71 19.35 55.58
CA ASN A 729 -2.72 20.17 56.25
C ASN A 729 -3.79 20.61 55.25
N LEU A 730 -4.78 19.74 55.06
CA LEU A 730 -5.96 19.98 54.24
C LEU A 730 -7.20 20.22 55.12
N ALA A 731 -7.01 20.83 56.29
CA ALA A 731 -8.07 21.13 57.27
C ALA A 731 -9.14 22.12 56.78
N TYR A 732 -9.02 22.64 55.55
CA TYR A 732 -10.08 23.41 54.87
C TYR A 732 -11.10 22.52 54.12
N LEU A 733 -10.79 21.24 53.86
CA LEU A 733 -11.72 20.31 53.20
C LEU A 733 -12.95 20.00 54.07
N LYS A 734 -14.04 19.55 53.43
CA LYS A 734 -15.28 19.14 54.12
C LYS A 734 -15.16 17.69 54.60
N ASN A 735 -16.03 17.27 55.52
CA ASN A 735 -16.14 15.85 55.86
C ASN A 735 -16.64 15.08 54.62
N GLY A 736 -15.97 13.98 54.26
CA GLY A 736 -16.21 13.27 53.01
C GLY A 736 -15.15 12.22 52.66
N ILE A 737 -15.37 11.57 51.53
CA ILE A 737 -14.41 10.66 50.88
C ILE A 737 -13.72 11.44 49.76
N TYR A 738 -12.41 11.27 49.63
CA TYR A 738 -11.58 11.80 48.56
C TYR A 738 -10.63 10.71 48.06
N THR A 739 -10.17 10.83 46.82
CA THR A 739 -9.10 9.99 46.28
C THR A 739 -7.80 10.77 46.33
N LEU A 740 -6.78 10.21 46.97
CA LEU A 740 -5.39 10.66 46.87
C LEU A 740 -4.73 9.87 45.74
N ARG A 741 -4.16 10.58 44.76
CA ARG A 741 -3.42 10.01 43.63
C ARG A 741 -1.96 10.44 43.74
N LEU A 742 -1.04 9.48 43.66
CA LEU A 742 0.39 9.69 43.45
C LEU A 742 0.76 9.25 42.03
N MET A 743 1.66 9.96 41.37
CA MET A 743 2.12 9.61 40.03
C MET A 743 3.55 10.08 39.72
N ASN A 744 4.17 9.45 38.72
CA ASN A 744 5.30 9.95 37.96
C ASN A 744 5.08 9.65 36.46
N THR A 745 6.13 9.71 35.61
CA THR A 745 6.04 9.43 34.17
C THR A 745 5.79 7.97 33.78
N LYS A 746 5.81 7.03 34.74
CA LYS A 746 5.67 5.57 34.51
C LYS A 746 4.64 4.89 35.43
N TYR A 747 4.40 5.42 36.62
CA TYR A 747 3.56 4.81 37.65
C TYR A 747 2.48 5.77 38.15
N SER A 748 1.29 5.24 38.48
CA SER A 748 0.18 5.99 39.08
C SER A 748 -0.55 5.10 40.08
N VAL A 749 -0.68 5.55 41.33
CA VAL A 749 -1.33 4.80 42.42
C VAL A 749 -2.38 5.68 43.08
N GLN A 750 -3.54 5.09 43.40
CA GLN A 750 -4.69 5.78 43.98
C GLN A 750 -5.12 5.11 45.28
N THR A 751 -5.42 5.91 46.30
CA THR A 751 -5.88 5.43 47.61
C THR A 751 -6.94 6.35 48.22
N LYS A 752 -7.69 5.83 49.20
CA LYS A 752 -8.84 6.50 49.80
C LYS A 752 -8.43 7.39 50.97
N LEU A 753 -8.65 8.69 50.85
CA LEU A 753 -8.54 9.66 51.94
C LEU A 753 -9.93 9.93 52.54
N LEU A 754 -10.10 9.67 53.83
CA LEU A 754 -11.31 10.03 54.57
C LEU A 754 -11.05 11.29 55.40
N ILE A 755 -11.88 12.32 55.21
CA ILE A 755 -11.92 13.50 56.08
C ILE A 755 -13.14 13.38 56.99
N SER A 756 -12.92 13.36 58.30
CA SER A 756 -13.95 13.38 59.34
C SER A 756 -13.47 14.22 60.52
N LYS A 757 -14.02 15.43 60.63
CA LYS A 757 -13.94 16.33 61.78
C LYS A 757 -15.11 16.13 62.73
#